data_AF-A0A6A3T3G3-F1
#
_entry.id   AF-A0A6A3T3G3-F1
#
_cell.length_a   1.000
_cell.length_b   1.000
_cell.length_c   1.000
_cell.angle_alpha   90.00
_cell.angle_beta   90.00
_cell.angle_gamma   90.00
#
_symmetry.space_group_name_H-M   'P 1'
#
loop_
_entity.id
_entity.type
_entity.pdbx_description
1 polymer ?
#
loop_
_entity_poly.entity_id
_entity_poly.type
_entity_poly.pdbx_seq_one_letter_code
_entity_poly.pdbx_strand_id
1 'polypeptide(L)'
;MWRSVAKQMPALTRAAARRSQAAAAQLTAGTTATKIAVQTRAFSSGSATDDYALNLAKVLAPEQTLEEFKQLYRTPGVKHTTVIKIGGEVIINELETLIESLRFMKDTGLFPILVHGAGPQMNAELDKQGVEPQYVGGNRVTDQKTLDIAKTIFIDTNAKLVAALNKAGVPAKGITSGVIQADFKDKDVYGFVGEVNKIHGDPVQAAIDAGEIPVLSCLGESASGQTLNINADVAARQLALNLQPLKTIFVNAKGGWIEDDGTKLKTIVMAKDYERMAARDYTGRQGTLLKLNEINTLLQGLPSSSSVVLTSASQLMREIVSKKSAGTTCIKGEKSAAASSKSDVKVSTVPRGPNGKYRVGLLGARGYVGRELIRVIGRHPELELVCASSRALGGEKVVKVAAAAPLNPHTKLPAKPVEDVKLNIDPELEFCELGLDDIATSPFGESVDVWVLALPNGYCEKYATALDALRRKDKIIIDLSADQRFNSEWTYGLPEAAGGRTRLQGATHIANPGCYATGAQVGLMPLLGGKPEVSGKHLDETVPPHVFGLSGYSGAGTNPSAANDLNVLKDNIIAYKSVKHIHEHEISHQLGTSVRFMPHVAPYFQGIHLTLSAQLADNGVITSAKQAEELYQEFFANEALVKVQSDIPFVKNNAYHPHVTVGGFQLDPDTGRLVVISTIDNLLKGAATQAVQNINIALGIDEYSGIDLE
;
A
#
# COMPACT_ATOMS: atom_id res chain seq x y z
N MET A 1 0.60 64.38 14.95
CA MET A 1 -0.75 64.79 14.54
C MET A 1 -1.58 63.54 14.31
N TRP A 2 -2.79 63.28 14.80
CA TRP A 2 -3.74 63.91 15.72
C TRP A 2 -4.65 62.76 16.22
N ARG A 3 -5.22 62.90 17.42
CA ARG A 3 -6.17 61.97 18.07
C ARG A 3 -7.61 62.19 17.57
N SER A 4 -8.43 61.14 17.69
CA SER A 4 -9.88 61.11 18.02
C SER A 4 -10.88 61.83 17.09
N VAL A 5 -11.98 61.16 16.71
CA VAL A 5 -13.37 61.57 17.02
C VAL A 5 -14.30 60.35 16.94
N ALA A 6 -15.12 60.19 17.98
CA ALA A 6 -16.30 59.34 18.06
C ALA A 6 -17.59 60.16 17.90
N LYS A 7 -18.63 59.57 17.31
CA LYS A 7 -20.07 59.63 17.68
C LYS A 7 -20.98 59.53 16.45
N GLN A 8 -21.88 58.55 16.45
CA GLN A 8 -23.34 58.78 16.48
C GLN A 8 -24.10 57.47 16.77
N MET A 9 -25.15 57.60 17.56
CA MET A 9 -26.09 56.61 18.09
C MET A 9 -27.51 57.08 17.65
N PRO A 10 -28.59 56.26 17.64
CA PRO A 10 -29.19 55.79 18.90
C PRO A 10 -29.87 54.40 18.87
N ALA A 11 -30.14 53.93 20.09
CA ALA A 11 -30.83 52.70 20.45
C ALA A 11 -32.37 52.86 20.49
N LEU A 12 -33.08 51.74 20.37
CA LEU A 12 -34.43 51.54 20.92
C LEU A 12 -34.46 50.27 21.78
N THR A 13 -35.02 50.44 22.98
CA THR A 13 -35.35 49.45 24.02
C THR A 13 -36.70 48.77 23.67
N ARG A 14 -37.20 47.67 24.24
CA ARG A 14 -37.38 47.28 25.67
C ARG A 14 -38.15 45.94 25.67
N ALA A 15 -37.90 45.05 26.65
CA ALA A 15 -38.89 44.43 27.55
C ALA A 15 -38.42 43.06 28.09
N ALA A 16 -38.47 42.94 29.41
CA ALA A 16 -38.16 41.76 30.21
C ALA A 16 -39.46 41.14 30.77
N ALA A 17 -39.43 39.85 31.10
CA ALA A 17 -40.30 39.26 32.11
C ALA A 17 -39.49 38.24 32.95
N ARG A 18 -39.81 38.19 34.24
CA ARG A 18 -38.99 37.75 35.37
C ARG A 18 -39.82 36.77 36.22
N ARG A 19 -39.13 36.00 37.09
CA ARG A 19 -39.58 35.30 38.34
C ARG A 19 -40.05 33.83 38.19
N SER A 20 -39.78 32.91 39.12
CA SER A 20 -39.25 33.00 40.51
C SER A 20 -38.80 31.63 41.05
N GLN A 21 -37.78 31.62 41.91
CA GLN A 21 -37.50 30.57 42.90
C GLN A 21 -38.40 30.72 44.13
N ALA A 22 -38.75 29.60 44.79
CA ALA A 22 -39.15 29.57 46.19
C ALA A 22 -38.71 28.22 46.82
N ALA A 23 -38.18 28.32 48.03
CA ALA A 23 -37.82 27.23 48.92
C ALA A 23 -38.59 27.39 50.23
N ALA A 24 -38.98 26.30 50.90
CA ALA A 24 -39.18 26.26 52.35
C ALA A 24 -39.22 24.82 52.92
N ALA A 25 -38.53 24.69 54.06
CA ALA A 25 -38.36 23.61 55.05
C ALA A 25 -39.69 23.20 55.78
N GLN A 26 -39.85 22.25 56.71
CA GLN A 26 -39.06 21.25 57.46
C GLN A 26 -40.03 20.42 58.40
N LEU A 27 -39.51 19.33 59.04
CA LEU A 27 -39.94 18.62 60.29
C LEU A 27 -41.07 17.56 60.24
N THR A 28 -41.15 16.44 60.99
CA THR A 28 -40.26 15.43 61.67
C THR A 28 -41.17 14.36 62.31
N ALA A 29 -40.83 13.07 62.22
CA ALA A 29 -41.02 11.96 63.20
C ALA A 29 -40.70 10.65 62.45
N GLY A 30 -39.93 9.65 62.88
CA GLY A 30 -39.35 9.27 64.16
C GLY A 30 -39.53 7.74 64.31
N THR A 31 -38.53 6.92 63.94
CA THR A 31 -38.27 5.58 64.52
C THR A 31 -37.00 4.94 63.90
N THR A 32 -36.21 4.33 64.78
CA THR A 32 -34.89 3.71 64.57
C THR A 32 -34.98 2.28 64.03
N ALA A 33 -34.23 1.97 62.95
CA ALA A 33 -33.69 0.63 62.70
C ALA A 33 -32.59 0.65 61.61
N THR A 34 -31.38 0.22 62.03
CA THR A 34 -30.28 -0.43 61.29
C THR A 34 -30.10 -0.17 59.77
N LYS A 35 -29.01 0.51 59.42
CA LYS A 35 -28.53 0.66 58.03
C LYS A 35 -28.01 -0.67 57.47
N ILE A 36 -28.68 -1.20 56.46
CA ILE A 36 -28.06 -2.03 55.40
C ILE A 36 -28.30 -1.27 54.09
N ALA A 37 -27.24 -0.65 53.55
CA ALA A 37 -27.29 -0.05 52.24
C ALA A 37 -27.22 -1.17 51.19
N VAL A 38 -28.37 -1.55 50.64
CA VAL A 38 -28.45 -2.27 49.37
C VAL A 38 -28.07 -1.25 48.30
N GLN A 39 -26.85 -1.34 47.77
CA GLN A 39 -26.49 -0.67 46.53
C GLN A 39 -27.30 -1.30 45.39
N THR A 40 -28.35 -0.61 44.95
CA THR A 40 -28.90 -0.81 43.61
C THR A 40 -27.86 -0.36 42.60
N ARG A 41 -27.02 -1.28 42.13
CA ARG A 41 -26.25 -1.08 40.90
C ARG A 41 -27.24 -0.95 39.76
N ALA A 42 -27.30 0.23 39.15
CA ALA A 42 -27.77 0.36 37.79
C ALA A 42 -26.86 -0.51 36.92
N PHE A 43 -27.40 -1.59 36.36
CA PHE A 43 -26.73 -2.36 35.32
C PHE A 43 -26.66 -1.47 34.08
N SER A 44 -25.49 -0.89 33.82
CA SER A 44 -25.16 -0.37 32.50
C SER A 44 -25.16 -1.54 31.52
N SER A 45 -25.92 -1.42 30.44
CA SER A 45 -26.05 -2.40 29.37
C SER A 45 -24.79 -2.48 28.48
N GLY A 46 -23.64 -2.77 29.09
CA GLY A 46 -22.53 -3.42 28.38
C GLY A 46 -22.88 -4.90 28.28
N SER A 47 -23.11 -5.39 27.08
CA SER A 47 -23.76 -6.68 26.84
C SER A 47 -22.93 -7.85 27.38
N ALA A 48 -23.59 -8.73 28.14
CA ALA A 48 -23.08 -9.99 28.67
C ALA A 48 -22.49 -10.97 27.60
N THR A 49 -22.60 -10.63 26.31
CA THR A 49 -22.02 -11.35 25.16
C THR A 49 -20.51 -11.16 25.01
N ASP A 50 -19.97 -9.98 25.35
CA ASP A 50 -18.52 -9.68 25.23
C ASP A 50 -17.66 -10.54 26.16
N ASP A 51 -18.23 -10.94 27.29
CA ASP A 51 -17.56 -11.75 28.31
C ASP A 51 -17.59 -13.24 27.95
N TYR A 52 -18.62 -13.72 27.24
CA TYR A 52 -18.77 -15.13 26.88
C TYR A 52 -17.73 -15.59 25.84
N ALA A 53 -17.54 -14.82 24.76
CA ALA A 53 -16.57 -15.13 23.72
C ALA A 53 -15.12 -15.12 24.28
N LEU A 54 -14.84 -14.18 25.19
CA LEU A 54 -13.53 -14.09 25.86
C LEU A 54 -13.31 -15.26 26.83
N ASN A 55 -14.34 -15.67 27.57
CA ASN A 55 -14.26 -16.81 28.48
C ASN A 55 -14.14 -18.15 27.72
N LEU A 56 -14.76 -18.29 26.54
CA LEU A 56 -14.55 -19.45 25.67
C LEU A 56 -13.15 -19.45 25.02
N ALA A 57 -12.65 -18.29 24.60
CA ALA A 57 -11.30 -18.16 24.04
C ALA A 57 -10.20 -18.49 25.08
N LYS A 58 -10.40 -18.15 26.37
CA LYS A 58 -9.52 -18.57 27.49
C LYS A 58 -9.44 -20.10 27.65
N VAL A 59 -10.50 -20.84 27.28
CA VAL A 59 -10.52 -22.30 27.33
C VAL A 59 -9.84 -22.93 26.11
N LEU A 60 -9.85 -22.23 24.97
CA LEU A 60 -9.36 -22.73 23.68
C LEU A 60 -7.89 -22.39 23.39
N ALA A 61 -7.31 -21.40 24.06
CA ALA A 61 -5.95 -20.93 23.80
C ALA A 61 -5.19 -20.54 25.10
N PRO A 62 -3.85 -20.68 25.15
CA PRO A 62 -3.03 -20.20 26.27
C PRO A 62 -3.16 -18.68 26.47
N GLU A 63 -3.06 -18.18 27.72
CA GLU A 63 -3.23 -16.74 28.05
C GLU A 63 -2.37 -15.80 27.18
N GLN A 64 -1.15 -16.20 26.84
CA GLN A 64 -0.25 -15.43 26.00
C GLN A 64 -0.77 -15.25 24.56
N THR A 65 -1.48 -16.25 24.02
CA THR A 65 -2.14 -16.16 22.70
C THR A 65 -3.39 -15.29 22.74
N LEU A 66 -4.03 -15.19 23.90
CA LEU A 66 -5.23 -14.36 24.10
C LEU A 66 -4.89 -12.87 24.15
N GLU A 67 -3.78 -12.49 24.79
CA GLU A 67 -3.29 -11.10 24.81
C GLU A 67 -2.81 -10.64 23.43
N GLU A 68 -2.08 -11.50 22.71
CA GLU A 68 -1.75 -11.24 21.30
C GLU A 68 -3.01 -11.12 20.42
N PHE A 69 -4.02 -11.98 20.61
CA PHE A 69 -5.30 -11.88 19.91
C PHE A 69 -6.02 -10.55 20.17
N LYS A 70 -5.99 -10.06 21.42
CA LYS A 70 -6.54 -8.74 21.76
C LYS A 70 -5.76 -7.60 21.10
N GLN A 71 -4.42 -7.67 21.10
CA GLN A 71 -3.57 -6.67 20.45
C GLN A 71 -3.75 -6.66 18.92
N LEU A 72 -3.98 -7.82 18.31
CA LEU A 72 -4.07 -7.95 16.85
C LEU A 72 -5.47 -7.70 16.29
N TYR A 73 -6.53 -7.93 17.06
CA TYR A 73 -7.92 -7.94 16.55
C TYR A 73 -8.93 -7.14 17.37
N ARG A 74 -8.54 -6.58 18.52
CA ARG A 74 -9.42 -5.76 19.38
C ARG A 74 -8.90 -4.34 19.59
N THR A 75 -8.21 -3.79 18.59
CA THR A 75 -7.86 -2.38 18.55
C THR A 75 -9.14 -1.53 18.42
N PRO A 76 -9.48 -0.68 19.40
CA PRO A 76 -10.72 0.10 19.36
C PRO A 76 -10.80 0.95 18.09
N GLY A 77 -11.90 0.81 17.34
CA GLY A 77 -12.13 1.57 16.10
C GLY A 77 -11.61 0.91 14.82
N VAL A 78 -10.82 -0.17 14.90
CA VAL A 78 -10.30 -0.90 13.74
C VAL A 78 -11.11 -2.17 13.50
N LYS A 79 -11.69 -2.32 12.30
CA LYS A 79 -12.40 -3.54 11.89
C LYS A 79 -11.44 -4.44 11.11
N HIS A 80 -10.91 -5.47 11.74
CA HIS A 80 -10.04 -6.44 11.05
C HIS A 80 -10.88 -7.36 10.16
N THR A 81 -10.75 -7.19 8.85
CA THR A 81 -11.52 -7.96 7.86
C THR A 81 -10.87 -9.29 7.55
N THR A 82 -11.68 -10.29 7.20
CA THR A 82 -11.21 -11.61 6.76
C THR A 82 -12.07 -12.10 5.63
N VAL A 83 -11.47 -12.42 4.49
CA VAL A 83 -12.20 -13.01 3.35
C VAL A 83 -12.37 -14.50 3.60
N ILE A 84 -13.62 -14.97 3.61
CA ILE A 84 -13.99 -16.37 3.86
C ILE A 84 -14.74 -16.91 2.65
N LYS A 85 -14.11 -17.83 1.92
CA LYS A 85 -14.76 -18.59 0.86
C LYS A 85 -15.49 -19.79 1.46
N ILE A 86 -16.79 -19.89 1.21
CA ILE A 86 -17.64 -20.99 1.70
C ILE A 86 -17.99 -21.92 0.53
N GLY A 87 -17.64 -23.21 0.66
CA GLY A 87 -18.07 -24.24 -0.29
C GLY A 87 -19.58 -24.50 -0.22
N GLY A 88 -20.23 -24.71 -1.36
CA GLY A 88 -21.69 -24.93 -1.42
C GLY A 88 -22.19 -26.12 -0.59
N GLU A 89 -21.38 -27.17 -0.45
CA GLU A 89 -21.64 -28.34 0.40
C GLU A 89 -21.81 -27.99 1.88
N VAL A 90 -21.03 -27.02 2.37
CA VAL A 90 -21.09 -26.55 3.77
C VAL A 90 -22.43 -25.87 4.04
N ILE A 91 -22.98 -25.15 3.06
CA ILE A 91 -24.28 -24.47 3.17
C ILE A 91 -25.45 -25.47 3.17
N ILE A 92 -25.26 -26.67 2.61
CA ILE A 92 -26.27 -27.73 2.63
C ILE A 92 -26.20 -28.51 3.95
N ASN A 93 -25.00 -28.93 4.33
CA ASN A 93 -24.83 -29.96 5.37
C ASN A 93 -24.42 -29.42 6.74
N GLU A 94 -23.79 -28.24 6.80
CA GLU A 94 -23.13 -27.71 8.00
C GLU A 94 -23.54 -26.24 8.27
N LEU A 95 -24.71 -25.81 7.79
CA LEU A 95 -25.12 -24.41 7.86
C LEU A 95 -25.20 -23.92 9.32
N GLU A 96 -25.81 -24.68 10.22
CA GLU A 96 -25.93 -24.27 11.63
C GLU A 96 -24.56 -24.07 12.29
N THR A 97 -23.64 -25.03 12.12
CA THR A 97 -22.27 -24.95 12.63
C THR A 97 -21.48 -23.78 12.03
N LEU A 98 -21.67 -23.50 10.74
CA LEU A 98 -21.07 -22.35 10.06
C LEU A 98 -21.56 -21.03 10.67
N ILE A 99 -22.87 -20.90 10.90
CA ILE A 99 -23.48 -19.69 11.48
C ILE A 99 -22.98 -19.47 12.91
N GLU A 100 -22.91 -20.52 13.73
CA GLU A 100 -22.36 -20.43 15.09
C GLU A 100 -20.91 -19.94 15.09
N SER A 101 -20.11 -20.45 14.17
CA SER A 101 -18.71 -20.05 14.03
C SER A 101 -18.56 -18.60 13.58
N LEU A 102 -19.36 -18.17 12.60
CA LEU A 102 -19.36 -16.78 12.10
C LEU A 102 -19.87 -15.78 13.15
N ARG A 103 -20.87 -16.16 13.96
CA ARG A 103 -21.32 -15.37 15.10
C ARG A 103 -20.16 -15.16 16.08
N PHE A 104 -19.47 -16.24 16.43
CA PHE A 104 -18.31 -16.15 17.31
C PHE A 104 -17.22 -15.21 16.75
N MET A 105 -16.93 -15.27 15.45
CA MET A 105 -15.96 -14.35 14.82
C MET A 105 -16.35 -12.89 15.05
N LYS A 106 -17.60 -12.55 14.77
CA LYS A 106 -18.12 -11.19 14.92
C LYS A 106 -18.04 -10.72 16.36
N ASP A 107 -18.46 -11.55 17.31
CA ASP A 107 -18.42 -11.26 18.75
C ASP A 107 -16.97 -11.10 19.27
N THR A 108 -15.99 -11.74 18.60
CA THR A 108 -14.57 -11.58 18.96
C THR A 108 -13.91 -10.33 18.40
N GLY A 109 -14.56 -9.58 17.52
CA GLY A 109 -14.03 -8.35 16.89
C GLY A 109 -13.52 -8.53 15.46
N LEU A 110 -13.67 -9.73 14.88
CA LEU A 110 -13.31 -10.01 13.49
C LEU A 110 -14.50 -9.81 12.57
N PHE A 111 -14.28 -9.12 11.46
CA PHE A 111 -15.34 -8.80 10.51
C PHE A 111 -15.23 -9.66 9.24
N PRO A 112 -15.97 -10.78 9.14
CA PRO A 112 -15.87 -11.66 8.00
C PRO A 112 -16.53 -11.06 6.76
N ILE A 113 -15.95 -11.31 5.60
CA ILE A 113 -16.49 -11.00 4.27
C ILE A 113 -16.66 -12.33 3.55
N LEU A 114 -17.90 -12.70 3.27
CA LEU A 114 -18.23 -14.05 2.82
C LEU A 114 -18.35 -14.08 1.29
N VAL A 115 -17.70 -15.05 0.66
CA VAL A 115 -17.90 -15.40 -0.76
C VAL A 115 -18.43 -16.82 -0.81
N HIS A 116 -19.64 -17.03 -1.32
CA HIS A 116 -20.23 -18.36 -1.32
C HIS A 116 -20.27 -19.00 -2.71
N GLY A 117 -19.91 -20.28 -2.78
CA GLY A 117 -20.22 -21.13 -3.94
C GLY A 117 -21.61 -21.75 -3.83
N ALA A 118 -22.08 -22.37 -4.92
CA ALA A 118 -23.33 -23.13 -4.96
C ALA A 118 -23.22 -24.38 -5.87
N GLY A 119 -22.04 -24.98 -5.94
CA GLY A 119 -21.73 -26.08 -6.88
C GLY A 119 -22.71 -27.26 -6.81
N PRO A 120 -22.88 -27.91 -5.64
CA PRO A 120 -23.81 -29.02 -5.49
C PRO A 120 -25.28 -28.64 -5.76
N GLN A 121 -25.71 -27.47 -5.31
CA GLN A 121 -27.05 -26.93 -5.56
C GLN A 121 -27.31 -26.76 -7.06
N MET A 122 -26.32 -26.22 -7.78
CA MET A 122 -26.39 -26.00 -9.21
C MET A 122 -26.42 -27.32 -9.98
N ASN A 123 -25.57 -28.29 -9.61
CA ASN A 123 -25.58 -29.60 -10.27
C ASN A 123 -26.92 -30.32 -10.07
N ALA A 124 -27.48 -30.32 -8.86
CA ALA A 124 -28.77 -30.95 -8.59
C ALA A 124 -29.93 -30.30 -9.37
N GLU A 125 -29.87 -29.00 -9.62
CA GLU A 125 -30.88 -28.30 -10.41
C GLU A 125 -30.71 -28.52 -11.92
N LEU A 126 -29.47 -28.55 -12.41
CA LEU A 126 -29.17 -28.90 -13.80
C LEU A 126 -29.65 -30.33 -14.13
N ASP A 127 -29.42 -31.28 -13.23
CA ASP A 127 -29.87 -32.67 -13.39
C ASP A 127 -31.40 -32.77 -13.46
N LYS A 128 -32.13 -32.05 -12.61
CA LYS A 128 -33.61 -31.99 -12.64
C LYS A 128 -34.15 -31.43 -13.96
N GLN A 129 -33.44 -30.49 -14.56
CA GLN A 129 -33.82 -29.85 -15.82
C GLN A 129 -33.25 -30.55 -17.06
N GLY A 130 -32.60 -31.71 -16.88
CA GLY A 130 -32.00 -32.51 -17.94
C GLY A 130 -30.88 -31.79 -18.69
N VAL A 131 -30.13 -30.91 -18.01
CA VAL A 131 -28.99 -30.18 -18.58
C VAL A 131 -27.71 -30.86 -18.11
N GLU A 132 -26.98 -31.51 -19.02
CA GLU A 132 -25.68 -32.13 -18.67
C GLU A 132 -24.60 -31.06 -18.48
N PRO A 133 -23.93 -31.00 -17.31
CA PRO A 133 -22.90 -29.99 -17.05
C PRO A 133 -21.60 -30.32 -17.80
N GLN A 134 -21.11 -29.36 -18.59
CA GLN A 134 -19.82 -29.45 -19.29
C GLN A 134 -18.73 -28.67 -18.56
N TYR A 135 -17.50 -29.21 -18.55
CA TYR A 135 -16.34 -28.58 -17.92
C TYR A 135 -15.15 -28.52 -18.87
N VAL A 136 -14.53 -27.35 -18.97
CA VAL A 136 -13.28 -27.12 -19.69
C VAL A 136 -12.31 -26.42 -18.74
N GLY A 137 -11.08 -26.92 -18.60
CA GLY A 137 -10.07 -26.30 -17.74
C GLY A 137 -10.52 -26.03 -16.29
N GLY A 138 -11.36 -26.91 -15.71
CA GLY A 138 -11.90 -26.76 -14.35
C GLY A 138 -13.00 -25.71 -14.20
N ASN A 139 -13.38 -25.01 -15.27
CA ASN A 139 -14.51 -24.09 -15.30
C ASN A 139 -15.73 -24.77 -15.93
N ARG A 140 -16.92 -24.46 -15.42
CA ARG A 140 -18.16 -24.95 -16.01
C ARG A 140 -18.49 -24.09 -17.24
N VAL A 141 -18.62 -24.72 -18.39
CA VAL A 141 -19.13 -24.05 -19.59
C VAL A 141 -20.55 -23.60 -19.29
N THR A 142 -20.84 -22.31 -19.49
CA THR A 142 -22.09 -21.69 -19.06
C THR A 142 -22.79 -21.09 -20.27
N ASP A 143 -23.75 -21.80 -20.85
CA ASP A 143 -24.66 -21.23 -21.86
C ASP A 143 -25.75 -20.35 -21.20
N GLN A 144 -26.65 -19.77 -22.00
CA GLN A 144 -27.68 -18.88 -21.47
C GLN A 144 -28.60 -19.59 -20.47
N LYS A 145 -29.03 -20.83 -20.78
CA LYS A 145 -29.91 -21.63 -19.92
C LYS A 145 -29.22 -21.95 -18.59
N THR A 146 -27.95 -22.32 -18.64
CA THR A 146 -27.11 -22.62 -17.48
C THR A 146 -26.86 -21.36 -16.65
N LEU A 147 -26.66 -20.19 -17.29
CA LEU A 147 -26.51 -18.91 -16.59
C LEU A 147 -27.78 -18.54 -15.82
N ASP A 148 -28.96 -18.70 -16.43
CA ASP A 148 -30.23 -18.37 -15.78
C ASP A 148 -30.49 -19.25 -14.56
N ILE A 149 -30.17 -20.56 -14.65
CA ILE A 149 -30.18 -21.48 -13.50
C ILE A 149 -29.17 -21.03 -12.45
N ALA A 150 -27.92 -20.71 -12.86
CA ALA A 150 -26.86 -20.29 -11.95
C ALA A 150 -27.27 -19.03 -11.17
N LYS A 151 -27.83 -18.02 -11.84
CA LYS A 151 -28.33 -16.78 -11.21
C LYS A 151 -29.32 -17.08 -10.10
N THR A 152 -30.37 -17.84 -10.39
CA THR A 152 -31.39 -18.20 -9.40
C THR A 152 -30.77 -18.93 -8.22
N ILE A 153 -29.95 -19.95 -8.48
CA ILE A 153 -29.31 -20.75 -7.42
C ILE A 153 -28.36 -19.91 -6.55
N PHE A 154 -27.56 -19.02 -7.15
CA PHE A 154 -26.67 -18.15 -6.40
C PHE A 154 -27.45 -17.14 -5.55
N ILE A 155 -28.50 -16.52 -6.09
CA ILE A 155 -29.34 -15.57 -5.34
C ILE A 155 -30.05 -16.28 -4.19
N ASP A 156 -30.65 -17.46 -4.43
CA ASP A 156 -31.34 -18.23 -3.40
C ASP A 156 -30.40 -18.70 -2.29
N THR A 157 -29.20 -19.16 -2.68
CA THR A 157 -28.16 -19.57 -1.72
C THR A 157 -27.69 -18.38 -0.88
N ASN A 158 -27.52 -17.21 -1.51
CA ASN A 158 -27.16 -15.97 -0.84
C ASN A 158 -28.21 -15.58 0.20
N ALA A 159 -29.48 -15.53 -0.23
CA ALA A 159 -30.62 -15.19 0.62
C ALA A 159 -30.77 -16.17 1.79
N LYS A 160 -30.58 -17.48 1.54
CA LYS A 160 -30.62 -18.51 2.59
C LYS A 160 -29.54 -18.28 3.65
N LEU A 161 -28.31 -18.00 3.24
CA LEU A 161 -27.18 -17.76 4.15
C LEU A 161 -27.39 -16.46 4.96
N VAL A 162 -27.80 -15.38 4.30
CA VAL A 162 -28.12 -14.09 4.94
C VAL A 162 -29.26 -14.23 5.94
N ALA A 163 -30.34 -14.92 5.57
CA ALA A 163 -31.46 -15.17 6.47
C ALA A 163 -31.05 -16.00 7.69
N ALA A 164 -30.19 -17.00 7.51
CA ALA A 164 -29.67 -17.81 8.61
C ALA A 164 -28.79 -16.99 9.57
N LEU A 165 -27.91 -16.13 9.06
CA LEU A 165 -27.10 -15.20 9.86
C LEU A 165 -27.98 -14.23 10.66
N ASN A 166 -28.92 -13.57 9.98
CA ASN A 166 -29.83 -12.61 10.62
C ASN A 166 -30.72 -13.29 11.69
N LYS A 167 -31.22 -14.51 11.42
CA LYS A 167 -31.99 -15.31 12.40
C LYS A 167 -31.16 -15.65 13.65
N ALA A 168 -29.85 -15.83 13.50
CA ALA A 168 -28.92 -16.09 14.61
C ALA A 168 -28.46 -14.81 15.34
N GLY A 169 -29.03 -13.64 15.01
CA GLY A 169 -28.65 -12.36 15.61
C GLY A 169 -27.37 -11.76 15.03
N VAL A 170 -26.92 -12.22 13.86
CA VAL A 170 -25.73 -11.72 13.18
C VAL A 170 -26.16 -10.87 11.97
N PRO A 171 -26.16 -9.53 12.08
CA PRO A 171 -26.48 -8.66 10.94
C PRO A 171 -25.64 -9.01 9.72
N ALA A 172 -26.30 -9.28 8.60
CA ALA A 172 -25.69 -9.67 7.34
C ALA A 172 -26.43 -9.08 6.13
N LYS A 173 -25.67 -8.73 5.10
CA LYS A 173 -26.15 -8.11 3.85
C LYS A 173 -25.79 -8.97 2.66
N GLY A 174 -26.80 -9.37 1.89
CA GLY A 174 -26.60 -10.03 0.60
C GLY A 174 -26.18 -9.04 -0.47
N ILE A 175 -25.10 -9.37 -1.20
CA ILE A 175 -24.58 -8.59 -2.33
C ILE A 175 -24.46 -9.53 -3.52
N THR A 176 -25.39 -9.40 -4.47
CA THR A 176 -25.51 -10.31 -5.62
C THR A 176 -25.02 -9.69 -6.94
N SER A 177 -24.76 -8.38 -6.96
CA SER A 177 -24.27 -7.63 -8.11
C SER A 177 -23.43 -6.42 -7.68
N GLY A 178 -22.80 -5.73 -8.64
CA GLY A 178 -22.10 -4.46 -8.41
C GLY A 178 -20.71 -4.54 -7.76
N VAL A 179 -20.23 -5.74 -7.37
CA VAL A 179 -18.89 -5.91 -6.78
C VAL A 179 -17.88 -6.43 -7.80
N ILE A 180 -18.23 -7.44 -8.60
CA ILE A 180 -17.30 -8.10 -9.50
C ILE A 180 -17.54 -7.59 -10.93
N GLN A 181 -16.59 -6.86 -11.47
CA GLN A 181 -16.56 -6.52 -12.89
C GLN A 181 -15.69 -7.55 -13.63
N ALA A 182 -16.21 -8.09 -14.73
CA ALA A 182 -15.57 -9.16 -15.48
C ALA A 182 -15.82 -9.05 -16.98
N ASP A 183 -14.83 -9.41 -17.79
CA ASP A 183 -14.99 -9.62 -19.22
C ASP A 183 -15.27 -11.09 -19.53
N PHE A 184 -15.72 -11.39 -20.74
CA PHE A 184 -15.84 -12.79 -21.16
C PHE A 184 -14.44 -13.42 -21.20
N LYS A 185 -14.26 -14.55 -20.52
CA LYS A 185 -12.98 -15.27 -20.50
C LYS A 185 -12.58 -15.75 -21.90
N ASP A 186 -13.47 -16.53 -22.51
CA ASP A 186 -13.49 -16.87 -23.93
C ASP A 186 -14.93 -17.32 -24.20
N LYS A 187 -15.65 -16.50 -24.97
CA LYS A 187 -17.09 -16.69 -25.17
C LYS A 187 -17.39 -17.93 -25.99
N ASP A 188 -16.51 -18.30 -26.92
CA ASP A 188 -16.72 -19.45 -27.80
C ASP A 188 -16.44 -20.76 -27.07
N VAL A 189 -15.51 -20.74 -26.11
CA VAL A 189 -15.13 -21.93 -25.33
C VAL A 189 -15.96 -22.09 -24.05
N TYR A 190 -16.19 -21.02 -23.31
CA TYR A 190 -16.80 -21.08 -21.97
C TYR A 190 -18.20 -20.47 -21.88
N GLY A 191 -18.68 -19.79 -22.93
CA GLY A 191 -19.96 -19.08 -22.90
C GLY A 191 -19.93 -17.86 -21.97
N PHE A 192 -20.92 -17.74 -21.09
CA PHE A 192 -21.09 -16.65 -20.12
C PHE A 192 -20.24 -16.84 -18.86
N VAL A 193 -18.97 -17.25 -19.00
CA VAL A 193 -18.01 -17.31 -17.90
C VAL A 193 -17.13 -16.07 -17.93
N GLY A 194 -17.00 -15.42 -16.78
CA GLY A 194 -16.26 -14.18 -16.66
C GLY A 194 -14.82 -14.38 -16.20
N GLU A 195 -13.92 -13.56 -16.75
CA GLU A 195 -12.61 -13.27 -16.21
C GLU A 195 -12.64 -11.93 -15.48
N VAL A 196 -12.36 -11.95 -14.18
CA VAL A 196 -12.48 -10.77 -13.31
C VAL A 196 -11.40 -9.76 -13.67
N ASN A 197 -11.79 -8.54 -14.03
CA ASN A 197 -10.89 -7.43 -14.35
C ASN A 197 -10.79 -6.40 -13.22
N LYS A 198 -11.86 -6.22 -12.43
CA LYS A 198 -11.92 -5.22 -11.37
C LYS A 198 -12.90 -5.62 -10.27
N ILE A 199 -12.55 -5.28 -9.03
CA ILE A 199 -13.42 -5.37 -7.86
C ILE A 199 -13.81 -3.95 -7.44
N HIS A 200 -15.12 -3.72 -7.28
CA HIS A 200 -15.67 -2.47 -6.74
C HIS A 200 -15.95 -2.68 -5.24
N GLY A 201 -15.19 -1.98 -4.39
CA GLY A 201 -15.24 -2.15 -2.94
C GLY A 201 -16.43 -1.50 -2.25
N ASP A 202 -17.03 -0.47 -2.86
CA ASP A 202 -18.05 0.38 -2.20
C ASP A 202 -19.24 -0.39 -1.62
N PRO A 203 -19.85 -1.38 -2.31
CA PRO A 203 -20.96 -2.14 -1.74
C PRO A 203 -20.54 -2.99 -0.53
N VAL A 204 -19.33 -3.52 -0.56
CA VAL A 204 -18.76 -4.32 0.53
C VAL A 204 -18.47 -3.41 1.73
N GLN A 205 -17.87 -2.25 1.49
CA GLN A 205 -17.55 -1.27 2.51
C GLN A 205 -18.81 -0.72 3.18
N ALA A 206 -19.86 -0.41 2.42
CA ALA A 206 -21.13 0.06 2.97
C ALA A 206 -21.76 -0.94 3.94
N ALA A 207 -21.71 -2.24 3.64
CA ALA A 207 -22.18 -3.29 4.54
C ALA A 207 -21.30 -3.37 5.81
N ILE A 208 -19.98 -3.29 5.65
CA ILE A 208 -19.04 -3.26 6.78
C ILE A 208 -19.33 -2.07 7.69
N ASP A 209 -19.53 -0.88 7.14
CA ASP A 209 -19.80 0.36 7.88
C ASP A 209 -21.12 0.29 8.65
N ALA A 210 -22.15 -0.31 8.04
CA ALA A 210 -23.43 -0.62 8.70
C ALA A 210 -23.33 -1.72 9.77
N GLY A 211 -22.16 -2.36 9.95
CA GLY A 211 -21.97 -3.44 10.90
C GLY A 211 -22.58 -4.77 10.44
N GLU A 212 -22.84 -4.92 9.14
CA GLU A 212 -23.42 -6.10 8.50
C GLU A 212 -22.33 -6.95 7.83
N ILE A 213 -22.34 -8.27 8.03
CA ILE A 213 -21.46 -9.19 7.30
C ILE A 213 -21.85 -9.16 5.81
N PRO A 214 -20.98 -8.70 4.89
CA PRO A 214 -21.25 -8.78 3.47
C PRO A 214 -21.17 -10.23 2.99
N VAL A 215 -22.21 -10.67 2.29
CA VAL A 215 -22.34 -12.02 1.72
C VAL A 215 -22.42 -11.89 0.20
N LEU A 216 -21.33 -12.21 -0.48
CA LEU A 216 -21.17 -12.04 -1.92
C LEU A 216 -21.51 -13.32 -2.66
N SER A 217 -22.28 -13.18 -3.74
CA SER A 217 -22.50 -14.24 -4.72
C SER A 217 -21.38 -14.27 -5.77
N CYS A 218 -21.19 -15.40 -6.45
CA CYS A 218 -20.18 -15.56 -7.50
C CYS A 218 -20.70 -15.16 -8.88
N LEU A 219 -21.35 -14.00 -8.97
CA LEU A 219 -21.84 -13.39 -10.20
C LEU A 219 -21.06 -12.10 -10.46
N GLY A 220 -20.61 -11.93 -11.71
CA GLY A 220 -19.93 -10.72 -12.17
C GLY A 220 -20.70 -10.03 -13.29
N GLU A 221 -20.32 -8.80 -13.61
CA GLU A 221 -20.95 -7.99 -14.65
C GLU A 221 -19.91 -7.45 -15.63
N SER A 222 -20.22 -7.51 -16.92
CA SER A 222 -19.41 -6.82 -17.94
C SER A 222 -19.64 -5.31 -17.87
N ALA A 223 -18.77 -4.55 -18.56
CA ALA A 223 -18.95 -3.11 -18.70
C ALA A 223 -20.30 -2.71 -19.34
N SER A 224 -20.93 -3.63 -20.10
CA SER A 224 -22.25 -3.43 -20.70
C SER A 224 -23.41 -3.91 -19.82
N GLY A 225 -23.14 -4.37 -18.59
CA GLY A 225 -24.13 -4.90 -17.65
C GLY A 225 -24.54 -6.37 -17.88
N GLN A 226 -23.82 -7.12 -18.73
CA GLN A 226 -24.09 -8.55 -18.91
C GLN A 226 -23.60 -9.33 -17.70
N THR A 227 -24.49 -10.11 -17.06
CA THR A 227 -24.07 -11.02 -15.99
C THR A 227 -23.24 -12.18 -16.52
N LEU A 228 -22.18 -12.51 -15.80
CA LEU A 228 -21.26 -13.61 -16.07
C LEU A 228 -21.11 -14.49 -14.83
N ASN A 229 -20.97 -15.79 -15.05
CA ASN A 229 -20.66 -16.76 -14.01
C ASN A 229 -19.18 -16.67 -13.64
N ILE A 230 -18.87 -16.52 -12.35
CA ILE A 230 -17.50 -16.38 -11.84
C ILE A 230 -17.16 -17.59 -10.97
N ASN A 231 -15.95 -18.11 -11.11
CA ASN A 231 -15.48 -19.17 -10.21
C ASN A 231 -15.33 -18.63 -8.77
N ALA A 232 -15.85 -19.36 -7.78
CA ALA A 232 -15.85 -18.92 -6.39
C ALA A 232 -14.45 -18.76 -5.77
N ASP A 233 -13.48 -19.59 -6.17
CA ASP A 233 -12.10 -19.48 -5.70
C ASP A 233 -11.41 -18.27 -6.37
N VAL A 234 -11.71 -17.98 -7.64
CA VAL A 234 -11.26 -16.76 -8.34
C VAL A 234 -11.86 -15.50 -7.71
N ALA A 235 -13.16 -15.49 -7.43
CA ALA A 235 -13.84 -14.37 -6.78
C ALA A 235 -13.25 -14.09 -5.39
N ALA A 236 -13.04 -15.15 -4.59
CA ALA A 236 -12.41 -15.02 -3.28
C ALA A 236 -10.95 -14.52 -3.37
N ARG A 237 -10.17 -15.00 -4.35
CA ARG A 237 -8.81 -14.50 -4.60
C ARG A 237 -8.83 -13.01 -4.93
N GLN A 238 -9.64 -12.59 -5.89
CA GLN A 238 -9.65 -11.20 -6.36
C GLN A 238 -10.11 -10.24 -5.26
N LEU A 239 -11.11 -10.67 -4.47
CA LEU A 239 -11.54 -9.92 -3.29
C LEU A 239 -10.44 -9.84 -2.23
N ALA A 240 -9.73 -10.94 -1.96
CA ALA A 240 -8.61 -10.96 -1.01
C ALA A 240 -7.40 -10.12 -1.50
N LEU A 241 -7.09 -10.11 -2.79
CA LEU A 241 -6.04 -9.24 -3.35
C LEU A 241 -6.40 -7.76 -3.28
N ASN A 242 -7.69 -7.42 -3.39
CA ASN A 242 -8.15 -6.04 -3.27
C ASN A 242 -8.18 -5.57 -1.81
N LEU A 243 -8.59 -6.44 -0.88
CA LEU A 243 -8.76 -6.09 0.54
C LEU A 243 -7.52 -6.35 1.40
N GLN A 244 -6.56 -7.15 0.90
CA GLN A 244 -5.31 -7.53 1.58
C GLN A 244 -5.49 -7.99 3.04
N PRO A 245 -6.35 -8.98 3.34
CA PRO A 245 -6.58 -9.40 4.71
C PRO A 245 -5.39 -10.18 5.29
N LEU A 246 -5.19 -10.12 6.61
CA LEU A 246 -4.14 -10.87 7.31
C LEU A 246 -4.26 -12.39 7.11
N LYS A 247 -5.50 -12.91 7.09
CA LYS A 247 -5.83 -14.31 6.79
C LYS A 247 -6.93 -14.37 5.73
N THR A 248 -6.78 -15.30 4.78
CA THR A 248 -7.87 -15.70 3.88
C THR A 248 -8.26 -17.15 4.19
N ILE A 249 -9.55 -17.42 4.37
CA ILE A 249 -10.02 -18.75 4.82
C ILE A 249 -10.90 -19.40 3.77
N PHE A 250 -10.66 -20.67 3.49
CA PHE A 250 -11.43 -21.50 2.57
C PHE A 250 -12.10 -22.64 3.33
N VAL A 251 -13.39 -22.47 3.60
CA VAL A 251 -14.20 -23.43 4.36
C VAL A 251 -14.74 -24.52 3.44
N ASN A 252 -14.47 -25.78 3.78
CA ASN A 252 -14.95 -26.95 3.05
C ASN A 252 -15.25 -28.12 3.99
N ALA A 253 -16.11 -29.05 3.55
CA ALA A 253 -16.56 -30.19 4.35
C ALA A 253 -15.41 -31.14 4.76
N LYS A 254 -14.32 -31.20 3.97
CA LYS A 254 -13.15 -32.05 4.28
C LYS A 254 -12.25 -31.49 5.39
N GLY A 255 -12.42 -30.21 5.71
CA GLY A 255 -11.66 -29.53 6.76
C GLY A 255 -10.15 -29.46 6.52
N GLY A 256 -9.72 -29.34 5.27
CA GLY A 256 -8.30 -29.29 4.91
C GLY A 256 -8.03 -29.77 3.48
N TRP A 257 -6.76 -29.86 3.13
CA TRP A 257 -6.25 -30.53 1.94
C TRP A 257 -6.02 -32.02 2.25
N ILE A 258 -6.73 -32.89 1.54
CA ILE A 258 -6.65 -34.34 1.69
C ILE A 258 -5.96 -34.92 0.46
N GLU A 259 -4.92 -35.69 0.70
CA GLU A 259 -4.18 -36.46 -0.32
C GLU A 259 -4.95 -37.71 -0.75
N ASP A 260 -4.52 -38.32 -1.86
CA ASP A 260 -5.19 -39.48 -2.47
C ASP A 260 -5.19 -40.71 -1.56
N ASP A 261 -4.20 -40.81 -0.67
CA ASP A 261 -4.08 -41.85 0.36
C ASP A 261 -4.93 -41.56 1.63
N GLY A 262 -5.71 -40.48 1.63
CA GLY A 262 -6.52 -40.04 2.75
C GLY A 262 -5.77 -39.17 3.77
N THR A 263 -4.49 -38.90 3.57
CA THR A 263 -3.68 -38.09 4.49
C THR A 263 -4.08 -36.62 4.42
N LYS A 264 -4.38 -36.00 5.58
CA LYS A 264 -4.59 -34.56 5.68
C LYS A 264 -3.24 -33.84 5.82
N LEU A 265 -2.93 -32.95 4.88
CA LEU A 265 -1.74 -32.10 4.98
C LEU A 265 -1.95 -31.03 6.05
N LYS A 266 -0.95 -30.82 6.92
CA LYS A 266 -1.00 -29.74 7.93
C LYS A 266 -0.56 -28.39 7.35
N THR A 267 0.45 -28.43 6.48
CA THR A 267 1.03 -27.23 5.86
C THR A 267 1.34 -27.53 4.41
N ILE A 268 1.07 -26.56 3.53
CA ILE A 268 1.53 -26.54 2.14
C ILE A 268 2.37 -25.28 1.96
N VAL A 269 3.63 -25.46 1.59
CA VAL A 269 4.57 -24.36 1.34
C VAL A 269 4.62 -24.17 -0.16
N MET A 270 3.93 -23.16 -0.70
CA MET A 270 3.74 -22.99 -2.16
C MET A 270 5.07 -22.98 -2.91
N ALA A 271 6.09 -22.32 -2.37
CA ALA A 271 7.44 -22.29 -2.95
C ALA A 271 8.10 -23.67 -3.11
N LYS A 272 7.71 -24.67 -2.33
CA LYS A 272 8.29 -26.03 -2.34
C LYS A 272 7.35 -27.05 -2.99
N ASP A 273 6.07 -26.97 -2.65
CA ASP A 273 5.12 -28.05 -2.90
C ASP A 273 4.29 -27.83 -4.17
N TYR A 274 4.11 -26.57 -4.62
CA TYR A 274 3.21 -26.21 -5.72
C TYR A 274 3.51 -26.97 -7.01
N GLU A 275 4.74 -26.92 -7.53
CA GLU A 275 5.10 -27.55 -8.81
C GLU A 275 4.83 -29.06 -8.80
N ARG A 276 5.27 -29.75 -7.73
CA ARG A 276 5.05 -31.19 -7.55
C ARG A 276 3.56 -31.52 -7.46
N MET A 277 2.80 -30.70 -6.74
CA MET A 277 1.37 -30.92 -6.57
C MET A 277 0.60 -30.61 -7.85
N ALA A 278 0.96 -29.57 -8.60
CA ALA A 278 0.30 -29.14 -9.84
C ALA A 278 0.57 -30.10 -11.01
N ALA A 279 1.72 -30.77 -11.03
CA ALA A 279 2.10 -31.74 -12.07
C ALA A 279 1.40 -33.11 -11.96
N ARG A 280 0.57 -33.33 -10.93
CA ARG A 280 -0.15 -34.61 -10.74
C ARG A 280 -1.32 -34.73 -11.70
N ASP A 281 -1.79 -35.97 -11.89
CA ASP A 281 -3.01 -36.24 -12.64
C ASP A 281 -4.27 -35.89 -11.80
N TYR A 282 -5.00 -34.88 -12.25
CA TYR A 282 -6.28 -34.44 -11.68
C TYR A 282 -7.47 -34.80 -12.55
N THR A 283 -7.37 -35.82 -13.40
CA THR A 283 -8.50 -36.32 -14.18
C THR A 283 -9.68 -36.66 -13.26
N GLY A 284 -10.84 -36.06 -13.53
CA GLY A 284 -12.05 -36.17 -12.67
C GLY A 284 -12.03 -35.33 -11.39
N ARG A 285 -10.96 -34.57 -11.12
CA ARG A 285 -10.77 -33.70 -9.95
C ARG A 285 -10.22 -32.33 -10.32
N GLN A 286 -10.59 -31.82 -11.50
CA GLN A 286 -10.04 -30.58 -12.08
C GLN A 286 -10.26 -29.35 -11.17
N GLY A 287 -11.33 -29.33 -10.36
CA GLY A 287 -11.56 -28.28 -9.37
C GLY A 287 -10.52 -28.22 -8.25
N THR A 288 -9.88 -29.34 -7.92
CA THR A 288 -8.79 -29.40 -6.93
C THR A 288 -7.52 -28.72 -7.45
N LEU A 289 -7.16 -28.97 -8.71
CA LEU A 289 -6.03 -28.29 -9.37
C LEU A 289 -6.27 -26.79 -9.50
N LEU A 290 -7.47 -26.40 -9.93
CA LEU A 290 -7.82 -24.98 -10.03
C LEU A 290 -7.70 -24.29 -8.66
N LYS A 291 -8.21 -24.92 -7.60
CA LYS A 291 -8.06 -24.40 -6.24
C LYS A 291 -6.60 -24.25 -5.80
N LEU A 292 -5.72 -25.19 -6.12
CA LEU A 292 -4.28 -25.08 -5.85
C LEU A 292 -3.67 -23.87 -6.58
N ASN A 293 -4.01 -23.70 -7.85
CA ASN A 293 -3.52 -22.59 -8.69
C ASN A 293 -4.01 -21.24 -8.17
N GLU A 294 -5.27 -21.12 -7.76
CA GLU A 294 -5.82 -19.90 -7.19
C GLU A 294 -5.18 -19.56 -5.83
N ILE A 295 -4.95 -20.56 -4.97
CA ILE A 295 -4.25 -20.35 -3.69
C ILE A 295 -2.80 -19.91 -3.90
N ASN A 296 -2.08 -20.54 -4.83
CA ASN A 296 -0.73 -20.13 -5.17
C ASN A 296 -0.72 -18.68 -5.70
N THR A 297 -1.57 -18.37 -6.67
CA THR A 297 -1.68 -17.02 -7.26
C THR A 297 -2.02 -15.97 -6.20
N LEU A 298 -2.96 -16.29 -5.29
CA LEU A 298 -3.30 -15.43 -4.16
C LEU A 298 -2.08 -15.17 -3.27
N LEU A 299 -1.39 -16.22 -2.81
CA LEU A 299 -0.22 -16.09 -1.94
C LEU A 299 0.98 -15.41 -2.61
N GLN A 300 1.10 -15.46 -3.94
CA GLN A 300 2.12 -14.68 -4.66
C GLN A 300 1.82 -13.17 -4.61
N GLY A 301 0.55 -12.79 -4.65
CA GLY A 301 0.08 -11.39 -4.62
C GLY A 301 -0.19 -10.81 -3.23
N LEU A 302 -0.02 -11.58 -2.16
CA LEU A 302 -0.12 -11.14 -0.77
C LEU A 302 1.29 -11.04 -0.11
N PRO A 303 1.44 -10.27 0.99
CA PRO A 303 2.65 -10.26 1.81
C PRO A 303 3.10 -11.65 2.29
N SER A 304 4.39 -11.82 2.60
CA SER A 304 4.95 -13.08 3.09
C SER A 304 4.41 -13.52 4.47
N SER A 305 3.89 -12.57 5.25
CA SER A 305 3.19 -12.81 6.51
C SER A 305 1.77 -13.35 6.34
N SER A 306 1.18 -13.23 5.14
CA SER A 306 -0.16 -13.71 4.86
C SER A 306 -0.21 -15.23 4.71
N SER A 307 -1.35 -15.81 5.10
CA SER A 307 -1.61 -17.24 4.93
C SER A 307 -3.01 -17.49 4.41
N VAL A 308 -3.14 -18.60 3.68
CA VAL A 308 -4.43 -19.13 3.24
C VAL A 308 -4.73 -20.39 4.04
N VAL A 309 -5.87 -20.45 4.71
CA VAL A 309 -6.24 -21.57 5.59
C VAL A 309 -7.39 -22.36 4.99
N LEU A 310 -7.21 -23.67 4.84
CA LEU A 310 -8.25 -24.60 4.43
C LEU A 310 -8.79 -25.33 5.66
N THR A 311 -10.04 -25.09 6.04
CA THR A 311 -10.60 -25.63 7.28
C THR A 311 -12.08 -26.02 7.13
N SER A 312 -12.68 -26.59 8.17
CA SER A 312 -14.11 -26.92 8.23
C SER A 312 -14.88 -25.85 8.98
N ALA A 313 -16.21 -25.84 8.86
CA ALA A 313 -17.04 -24.90 9.61
C ALA A 313 -16.80 -25.02 11.13
N SER A 314 -16.78 -26.26 11.65
CA SER A 314 -16.55 -26.56 13.07
C SER A 314 -15.17 -26.12 13.60
N GLN A 315 -14.16 -25.98 12.75
CA GLN A 315 -12.80 -25.60 13.15
C GLN A 315 -12.49 -24.13 12.92
N LEU A 316 -13.38 -23.38 12.27
CA LEU A 316 -13.20 -21.97 11.95
C LEU A 316 -12.89 -21.13 13.19
N MET A 317 -13.58 -21.38 14.31
CA MET A 317 -13.32 -20.72 15.59
C MET A 317 -11.87 -20.93 16.06
N ARG A 318 -11.34 -22.14 15.90
CA ARG A 318 -9.98 -22.51 16.33
C ARG A 318 -8.91 -21.89 15.45
N GLU A 319 -9.15 -21.76 14.15
CA GLU A 319 -8.22 -21.10 13.20
C GLU A 319 -7.93 -19.64 13.53
N ILE A 320 -8.87 -19.03 14.25
CA ILE A 320 -8.87 -17.62 14.56
C ILE A 320 -8.16 -17.36 15.88
N VAL A 321 -8.44 -18.17 16.90
CA VAL A 321 -7.89 -18.01 18.25
C VAL A 321 -6.55 -18.75 18.46
N SER A 322 -6.14 -19.63 17.53
CA SER A 322 -4.92 -20.43 17.66
C SER A 322 -3.87 -20.12 16.59
N LYS A 323 -2.59 -20.14 16.98
CA LYS A 323 -1.45 -20.16 16.04
C LYS A 323 -1.31 -21.49 15.29
N LYS A 324 -1.92 -22.57 15.79
CA LYS A 324 -1.88 -23.89 15.14
C LYS A 324 -3.20 -24.15 14.44
N SER A 325 -3.14 -24.19 13.11
CA SER A 325 -4.27 -24.59 12.28
C SER A 325 -4.67 -26.04 12.57
N ALA A 326 -5.98 -26.28 12.66
CA ALA A 326 -6.56 -27.60 12.72
C ALA A 326 -6.87 -28.16 11.32
N GLY A 327 -6.88 -27.27 10.32
CA GLY A 327 -6.92 -27.60 8.90
C GLY A 327 -5.54 -27.62 8.23
N THR A 328 -5.48 -27.15 6.98
CA THR A 328 -4.24 -27.03 6.21
C THR A 328 -3.88 -25.56 6.03
N THR A 329 -2.72 -25.15 6.54
CA THR A 329 -2.19 -23.81 6.28
C THR A 329 -1.36 -23.81 5.00
N CYS A 330 -1.76 -22.99 4.05
CA CYS A 330 -0.99 -22.68 2.86
C CYS A 330 -0.22 -21.39 3.10
N ILE A 331 1.10 -21.43 2.95
CA ILE A 331 1.98 -20.26 3.04
C ILE A 331 2.78 -20.11 1.77
N LYS A 332 3.17 -18.87 1.43
CA LYS A 332 4.05 -18.60 0.28
C LYS A 332 5.34 -19.40 0.40
N GLY A 333 5.96 -19.34 1.57
CA GLY A 333 7.24 -19.99 1.87
C GLY A 333 8.42 -19.31 1.21
N GLU A 334 9.59 -19.45 1.84
CA GLU A 334 10.88 -19.11 1.24
C GLU A 334 11.55 -20.42 0.82
N LYS A 335 12.14 -20.49 -0.37
CA LYS A 335 12.91 -21.67 -0.78
C LYS A 335 14.15 -21.75 0.12
N SER A 336 14.12 -22.64 1.12
CA SER A 336 15.24 -22.87 2.03
C SER A 336 16.44 -23.45 1.27
N ALA A 337 17.59 -22.81 1.40
CA ALA A 337 18.86 -23.20 0.78
C ALA A 337 19.45 -24.43 1.50
N ALA A 338 19.25 -25.62 0.95
CA ALA A 338 19.99 -26.82 1.33
C ALA A 338 20.77 -27.36 0.14
N ALA A 339 22.08 -27.08 0.15
CA ALA A 339 23.18 -27.80 -0.50
C ALA A 339 22.87 -28.50 -1.84
N SER A 340 22.46 -27.74 -2.85
CA SER A 340 22.89 -27.99 -4.24
C SER A 340 22.79 -26.67 -5.00
N SER A 341 23.72 -26.50 -5.93
CA SER A 341 24.04 -25.28 -6.67
C SER A 341 22.86 -24.42 -7.14
N LYS A 342 23.01 -23.09 -6.92
CA LYS A 342 22.36 -21.95 -7.59
C LYS A 342 20.83 -21.84 -7.48
N SER A 343 20.45 -20.78 -6.78
CA SER A 343 19.13 -20.22 -6.48
C SER A 343 18.39 -19.65 -7.69
N ASP A 344 17.07 -19.87 -7.77
CA ASP A 344 16.15 -18.99 -8.49
C ASP A 344 15.32 -18.15 -7.50
N VAL A 345 16.02 -17.21 -6.87
CA VAL A 345 15.51 -15.84 -6.74
C VAL A 345 15.25 -15.39 -8.19
N LYS A 346 14.33 -14.45 -8.49
CA LYS A 346 14.54 -13.64 -9.70
C LYS A 346 15.79 -12.80 -9.45
N VAL A 347 16.96 -13.46 -9.51
CA VAL A 347 18.26 -12.83 -9.50
C VAL A 347 18.21 -11.88 -10.67
N SER A 348 18.62 -10.64 -10.45
CA SER A 348 18.91 -9.72 -11.54
C SER A 348 19.64 -10.49 -12.63
N THR A 349 19.09 -10.51 -13.85
CA THR A 349 19.74 -11.16 -14.99
C THR A 349 21.02 -10.43 -15.40
N VAL A 350 21.29 -9.27 -14.79
CA VAL A 350 22.47 -8.45 -15.02
C VAL A 350 23.68 -9.15 -14.37
N PRO A 351 24.65 -9.65 -15.14
CA PRO A 351 25.89 -10.19 -14.62
C PRO A 351 26.74 -9.07 -14.01
N ARG A 352 27.45 -9.38 -12.92
CA ARG A 352 28.44 -8.48 -12.32
C ARG A 352 29.64 -8.29 -13.26
N GLY A 353 30.25 -7.11 -13.20
CA GLY A 353 31.52 -6.83 -13.88
C GLY A 353 32.69 -7.66 -13.34
N PRO A 354 33.88 -7.57 -13.99
CA PRO A 354 35.05 -8.39 -13.67
C PRO A 354 35.53 -8.32 -12.21
N ASN A 355 35.27 -7.19 -11.54
CA ASN A 355 35.64 -6.94 -10.14
C ASN A 355 34.55 -7.38 -9.14
N GLY A 356 33.49 -8.06 -9.59
CA GLY A 356 32.35 -8.47 -8.76
C GLY A 356 31.38 -7.34 -8.38
N LYS A 357 31.49 -6.18 -9.04
CA LYS A 357 30.61 -5.01 -8.86
C LYS A 357 29.78 -4.75 -10.11
N TYR A 358 28.63 -4.10 -9.95
CA TYR A 358 27.83 -3.61 -11.07
C TYR A 358 28.36 -2.26 -11.56
N ARG A 359 28.57 -2.16 -12.87
CA ARG A 359 29.12 -1.02 -13.56
C ARG A 359 28.03 0.00 -13.88
N VAL A 360 28.16 1.20 -13.35
CA VAL A 360 27.18 2.29 -13.48
C VAL A 360 27.70 3.34 -14.47
N GLY A 361 26.83 3.71 -15.42
CA GLY A 361 27.02 4.83 -16.33
C GLY A 361 26.08 5.98 -15.98
N LEU A 362 26.61 7.18 -15.78
CA LEU A 362 25.85 8.38 -15.43
C LEU A 362 25.84 9.37 -16.60
N LEU A 363 24.67 9.65 -17.16
CA LEU A 363 24.48 10.70 -18.16
C LEU A 363 23.93 11.97 -17.50
N GLY A 364 24.56 13.12 -17.76
CA GLY A 364 24.19 14.39 -17.11
C GLY A 364 24.85 14.63 -15.75
N ALA A 365 26.08 14.13 -15.58
CA ALA A 365 26.78 14.05 -14.29
C ALA A 365 27.16 15.41 -13.66
N ARG A 366 27.09 16.51 -14.41
CA ARG A 366 27.52 17.86 -13.96
C ARG A 366 26.62 18.49 -12.90
N GLY A 367 25.31 18.19 -12.94
CA GLY A 367 24.32 18.84 -12.07
C GLY A 367 24.56 18.53 -10.59
N TYR A 368 23.87 19.24 -9.70
CA TYR A 368 23.97 18.97 -8.26
C TYR A 368 23.57 17.52 -7.92
N VAL A 369 22.48 17.01 -8.49
CA VAL A 369 22.08 15.60 -8.36
C VAL A 369 23.15 14.64 -8.91
N GLY A 370 23.71 14.93 -10.09
CA GLY A 370 24.76 14.10 -10.69
C GLY A 370 25.99 13.98 -9.80
N ARG A 371 26.40 15.07 -9.14
CA ARG A 371 27.51 15.06 -8.18
C ARG A 371 27.19 14.25 -6.93
N GLU A 372 25.97 14.34 -6.40
CA GLU A 372 25.56 13.49 -5.26
C GLU A 372 25.48 12.01 -5.66
N LEU A 373 25.00 11.68 -6.86
CA LEU A 373 25.05 10.30 -7.38
C LEU A 373 26.47 9.75 -7.46
N ILE A 374 27.43 10.53 -7.97
CA ILE A 374 28.84 10.14 -7.98
C ILE A 374 29.33 9.85 -6.54
N ARG A 375 28.96 10.68 -5.56
CA ARG A 375 29.35 10.48 -4.15
C ARG A 375 28.69 9.26 -3.51
N VAL A 376 27.42 8.97 -3.80
CA VAL A 376 26.71 7.80 -3.27
C VAL A 376 27.25 6.53 -3.92
N ILE A 377 27.36 6.48 -5.26
CA ILE A 377 27.93 5.34 -5.98
C ILE A 377 29.39 5.11 -5.57
N GLY A 378 30.19 6.17 -5.43
CA GLY A 378 31.59 6.08 -4.99
C GLY A 378 31.78 5.52 -3.56
N ARG A 379 30.71 5.46 -2.75
CA ARG A 379 30.73 4.81 -1.43
C ARG A 379 30.09 3.42 -1.44
N HIS A 380 29.45 3.04 -2.54
CA HIS A 380 28.68 1.82 -2.61
C HIS A 380 29.61 0.58 -2.69
N PRO A 381 29.38 -0.46 -1.88
CA PRO A 381 30.22 -1.66 -1.88
C PRO A 381 30.11 -2.46 -3.19
N GLU A 382 28.91 -2.50 -3.78
CA GLU A 382 28.60 -3.34 -4.94
C GLU A 382 28.40 -2.59 -6.27
N LEU A 383 28.50 -1.26 -6.29
CA LEU A 383 28.40 -0.46 -7.51
C LEU A 383 29.76 0.17 -7.81
N GLU A 384 30.04 0.38 -9.09
CA GLU A 384 31.27 1.00 -9.60
C GLU A 384 30.90 2.00 -10.68
N LEU A 385 31.27 3.28 -10.49
CA LEU A 385 31.09 4.28 -11.53
C LEU A 385 32.16 4.09 -12.60
N VAL A 386 31.76 3.77 -13.83
CA VAL A 386 32.70 3.53 -14.94
C VAL A 386 32.59 4.55 -16.06
N CYS A 387 31.54 5.36 -16.05
CA CYS A 387 31.32 6.42 -17.01
C CYS A 387 30.52 7.55 -16.37
N ALA A 388 30.99 8.79 -16.52
CA ALA A 388 30.26 10.00 -16.17
C ALA A 388 30.29 10.97 -17.36
N SER A 389 29.14 11.25 -17.95
CA SER A 389 29.04 12.10 -19.14
C SER A 389 28.76 13.57 -18.77
N SER A 390 29.59 14.48 -19.30
CA SER A 390 29.43 15.92 -19.19
C SER A 390 30.21 16.65 -20.29
N ARG A 391 29.49 17.33 -21.20
CA ARG A 391 30.09 18.20 -22.24
C ARG A 391 30.90 19.38 -21.70
N ALA A 392 30.66 19.79 -20.46
CA ALA A 392 31.30 20.97 -19.89
C ALA A 392 32.44 20.63 -18.94
N LEU A 393 32.62 19.35 -18.60
CA LEU A 393 33.68 18.87 -17.72
C LEU A 393 34.57 17.82 -18.42
N GLY A 394 34.42 17.65 -19.75
CA GLY A 394 35.15 16.64 -20.51
C GLY A 394 36.65 16.69 -20.23
N GLY A 395 37.24 15.54 -19.88
CA GLY A 395 38.65 15.40 -19.52
C GLY A 395 39.00 15.79 -18.08
N GLU A 396 38.07 16.36 -17.28
CA GLU A 396 38.33 16.56 -15.85
C GLU A 396 38.21 15.26 -15.05
N LYS A 397 39.07 15.07 -14.05
CA LYS A 397 38.99 13.92 -13.14
C LYS A 397 37.69 13.93 -12.33
N VAL A 398 36.91 12.85 -12.43
CA VAL A 398 35.62 12.71 -11.75
C VAL A 398 35.77 12.81 -10.24
N VAL A 399 36.77 12.14 -9.67
CA VAL A 399 37.04 12.16 -8.22
C VAL A 399 37.30 13.58 -7.69
N LYS A 400 38.00 14.41 -8.47
CA LYS A 400 38.32 15.80 -8.10
C LYS A 400 37.05 16.65 -8.02
N VAL A 401 36.18 16.55 -9.02
CA VAL A 401 34.90 17.29 -9.06
C VAL A 401 33.95 16.78 -7.97
N ALA A 402 33.92 15.47 -7.75
CA ALA A 402 33.08 14.86 -6.72
C ALA A 402 33.51 15.29 -5.30
N ALA A 403 34.81 15.33 -5.01
CA ALA A 403 35.35 15.74 -3.72
C ALA A 403 35.18 17.26 -3.44
N ALA A 404 35.24 18.09 -4.48
CA ALA A 404 35.04 19.53 -4.32
C ALA A 404 33.61 19.87 -3.86
N ALA A 405 33.44 21.00 -3.18
CA ALA A 405 32.11 21.55 -2.90
C ALA A 405 31.43 22.00 -4.21
N PRO A 406 30.10 21.86 -4.32
CA PRO A 406 29.35 22.51 -5.39
C PRO A 406 29.46 24.02 -5.28
N LEU A 407 29.54 24.71 -6.43
CA LEU A 407 29.61 26.17 -6.48
C LEU A 407 28.23 26.73 -6.80
N ASN A 408 27.90 27.88 -6.21
CA ASN A 408 26.75 28.67 -6.65
C ASN A 408 27.04 29.28 -8.04
N PRO A 409 26.08 29.24 -8.98
CA PRO A 409 26.33 29.64 -10.37
C PRO A 409 26.59 31.13 -10.55
N HIS A 410 26.12 31.99 -9.65
CA HIS A 410 26.31 33.44 -9.68
C HIS A 410 27.57 33.88 -8.93
N THR A 411 27.75 33.42 -7.69
CA THR A 411 28.86 33.88 -6.84
C THR A 411 30.17 33.12 -7.08
N LYS A 412 30.10 31.92 -7.67
CA LYS A 412 31.22 30.97 -7.80
C LYS A 412 31.83 30.54 -6.45
N LEU A 413 31.18 30.84 -5.34
CA LEU A 413 31.58 30.40 -4.01
C LEU A 413 30.98 29.01 -3.69
N PRO A 414 31.59 28.25 -2.76
CA PRO A 414 31.02 27.00 -2.27
C PRO A 414 29.59 27.18 -1.75
N ALA A 415 28.68 26.37 -2.27
CA ALA A 415 27.25 26.37 -1.93
C ALA A 415 26.95 25.55 -0.65
N LYS A 416 27.84 24.61 -0.32
CA LYS A 416 27.89 23.88 0.95
C LYS A 416 29.35 23.68 1.40
N PRO A 417 29.60 23.34 2.68
CA PRO A 417 30.93 22.97 3.15
C PRO A 417 31.53 21.81 2.34
N VAL A 418 32.86 21.77 2.27
CA VAL A 418 33.57 20.62 1.70
C VAL A 418 33.48 19.47 2.70
N GLU A 419 33.01 18.32 2.24
CA GLU A 419 33.03 17.08 3.01
C GLU A 419 34.30 16.32 2.63
N ASP A 420 35.13 15.97 3.62
CA ASP A 420 36.31 15.13 3.41
C ASP A 420 35.87 13.66 3.34
N VAL A 421 35.47 13.22 2.15
CA VAL A 421 34.93 11.88 1.92
C VAL A 421 35.88 11.10 1.03
N LYS A 422 36.33 9.94 1.51
CA LYS A 422 37.06 8.97 0.70
C LYS A 422 36.09 8.29 -0.26
N LEU A 423 36.23 8.59 -1.56
CA LEU A 423 35.43 7.98 -2.62
C LEU A 423 36.22 6.85 -3.28
N ASN A 424 35.59 5.70 -3.44
CA ASN A 424 36.10 4.54 -4.18
C ASN A 424 35.77 4.69 -5.68
N ILE A 425 36.36 5.70 -6.30
CA ILE A 425 36.27 5.98 -7.73
C ILE A 425 37.67 5.83 -8.31
N ASP A 426 37.79 5.26 -9.50
CA ASP A 426 39.07 5.20 -10.22
C ASP A 426 39.65 6.63 -10.33
N PRO A 427 40.85 6.90 -9.77
CA PRO A 427 41.46 8.23 -9.80
C PRO A 427 41.73 8.73 -11.22
N GLU A 428 41.82 7.82 -12.19
CA GLU A 428 42.05 8.15 -13.59
C GLU A 428 40.75 8.39 -14.36
N LEU A 429 39.58 8.06 -13.81
CA LEU A 429 38.29 8.27 -14.47
C LEU A 429 38.06 9.76 -14.75
N GLU A 430 37.91 10.08 -16.03
CA GLU A 430 37.59 11.41 -16.54
C GLU A 430 36.14 11.50 -16.98
N PHE A 431 35.56 12.71 -16.88
CA PHE A 431 34.28 12.94 -17.54
C PHE A 431 34.44 12.77 -19.04
N CYS A 432 33.50 12.07 -19.65
CA CYS A 432 33.45 11.86 -21.09
C CYS A 432 32.36 12.73 -21.73
N GLU A 433 32.45 12.90 -23.05
CA GLU A 433 31.39 13.50 -23.84
C GLU A 433 30.61 12.37 -24.53
N LEU A 434 29.70 11.73 -23.79
CA LEU A 434 28.86 10.68 -24.35
C LEU A 434 27.53 11.28 -24.83
N GLY A 435 27.43 11.56 -26.13
CA GLY A 435 26.20 11.97 -26.82
C GLY A 435 25.33 10.79 -27.23
N LEU A 436 24.11 11.07 -27.71
CA LEU A 436 23.15 10.04 -28.20
C LEU A 436 23.77 9.13 -29.25
N ASP A 437 24.43 9.73 -30.25
CA ASP A 437 25.00 9.02 -31.39
C ASP A 437 26.24 8.19 -31.01
N ASP A 438 26.88 8.53 -29.89
CA ASP A 438 28.12 7.92 -29.44
C ASP A 438 27.90 6.68 -28.55
N ILE A 439 26.70 6.51 -27.97
CA ILE A 439 26.40 5.43 -27.00
C ILE A 439 26.74 4.06 -27.58
N ALA A 440 26.25 3.79 -28.79
CA ALA A 440 26.40 2.49 -29.45
C ALA A 440 27.84 2.15 -29.84
N THR A 441 28.66 3.16 -30.14
CA THR A 441 30.06 2.98 -30.55
C THR A 441 31.05 3.17 -29.39
N SER A 442 30.57 3.66 -28.25
CA SER A 442 31.42 3.90 -27.08
C SER A 442 31.90 2.58 -26.44
N PRO A 443 33.06 2.59 -25.75
CA PRO A 443 33.50 1.44 -24.96
C PRO A 443 32.57 1.14 -23.77
N PHE A 444 31.65 2.05 -23.44
CA PHE A 444 30.75 1.92 -22.29
C PHE A 444 29.43 1.26 -22.64
N GLY A 445 28.89 1.48 -23.85
CA GLY A 445 27.53 1.07 -24.25
C GLY A 445 27.18 -0.36 -23.84
N GLU A 446 27.97 -1.33 -24.29
CA GLU A 446 27.74 -2.76 -24.03
C GLU A 446 28.25 -3.23 -22.65
N SER A 447 28.95 -2.37 -21.92
CA SER A 447 29.73 -2.76 -20.74
C SER A 447 29.16 -2.25 -19.42
N VAL A 448 28.18 -1.35 -19.49
CA VAL A 448 27.46 -0.77 -18.34
C VAL A 448 26.23 -1.62 -18.01
N ASP A 449 26.06 -1.88 -16.71
CA ASP A 449 24.99 -2.70 -16.13
C ASP A 449 23.76 -1.83 -15.79
N VAL A 450 24.01 -0.61 -15.32
CA VAL A 450 23.00 0.35 -14.87
C VAL A 450 23.28 1.73 -15.46
N TRP A 451 22.30 2.27 -16.19
CA TRP A 451 22.34 3.61 -16.76
C TRP A 451 21.46 4.57 -15.96
N VAL A 452 22.06 5.62 -15.42
CA VAL A 452 21.37 6.69 -14.73
C VAL A 452 21.27 7.92 -15.63
N LEU A 453 20.05 8.32 -15.98
CA LEU A 453 19.75 9.45 -16.85
C LEU A 453 19.42 10.68 -15.98
N ALA A 454 20.45 11.42 -15.58
CA ALA A 454 20.33 12.72 -14.90
C ALA A 454 20.21 13.87 -15.91
N LEU A 455 19.29 13.72 -16.87
CA LEU A 455 19.12 14.62 -18.01
C LEU A 455 17.94 15.58 -17.80
N PRO A 456 17.91 16.73 -18.50
CA PRO A 456 16.72 17.58 -18.53
C PRO A 456 15.50 16.85 -19.12
N ASN A 457 14.30 17.30 -18.79
CA ASN A 457 13.07 16.80 -19.39
C ASN A 457 13.10 16.93 -20.93
N GLY A 458 12.48 15.97 -21.61
CA GLY A 458 12.41 15.84 -23.06
C GLY A 458 13.57 15.09 -23.70
N TYR A 459 14.50 14.57 -22.89
CA TYR A 459 15.68 13.83 -23.38
C TYR A 459 15.64 12.34 -23.04
N CYS A 460 14.97 11.92 -21.95
CA CYS A 460 15.06 10.55 -21.47
C CYS A 460 14.69 9.54 -22.55
N GLU A 461 13.57 9.75 -23.24
CA GLU A 461 13.05 8.84 -24.27
C GLU A 461 14.09 8.50 -25.35
N LYS A 462 14.81 9.51 -25.85
CA LYS A 462 15.82 9.32 -26.91
C LYS A 462 16.99 8.48 -26.41
N TYR A 463 17.44 8.76 -25.19
CA TYR A 463 18.56 8.06 -24.57
C TYR A 463 18.18 6.63 -24.20
N ALA A 464 17.00 6.43 -23.61
CA ALA A 464 16.47 5.10 -23.29
C ALA A 464 16.33 4.25 -24.56
N THR A 465 15.75 4.81 -25.64
CA THR A 465 15.63 4.12 -26.94
C THR A 465 17.01 3.72 -27.49
N ALA A 466 17.99 4.63 -27.45
CA ALA A 466 19.34 4.34 -27.93
C ALA A 466 20.02 3.23 -27.09
N LEU A 467 19.80 3.24 -25.77
CA LEU A 467 20.29 2.20 -24.87
C LEU A 467 19.58 0.87 -25.16
N ASP A 468 18.27 0.84 -25.34
CA ASP A 468 17.52 -0.37 -25.66
C ASP A 468 17.91 -1.00 -27.00
N ALA A 469 18.36 -0.19 -27.95
CA ALA A 469 18.88 -0.66 -29.23
C ALA A 469 20.22 -1.41 -29.14
N LEU A 470 20.95 -1.30 -28.02
CA LEU A 470 22.20 -2.02 -27.79
C LEU A 470 22.00 -3.54 -27.81
N ARG A 471 23.09 -4.29 -28.04
CA ARG A 471 23.04 -5.76 -28.07
C ARG A 471 22.72 -6.32 -26.69
N ARG A 472 23.29 -5.73 -25.65
CA ARG A 472 23.00 -6.04 -24.26
C ARG A 472 21.56 -5.66 -23.88
N LYS A 473 20.79 -6.63 -23.39
CA LYS A 473 19.37 -6.46 -22.99
C LYS A 473 19.16 -6.48 -21.48
N ASP A 474 20.03 -7.17 -20.76
CA ASP A 474 20.12 -7.28 -19.31
C ASP A 474 20.76 -6.02 -18.71
N LYS A 475 20.07 -4.89 -18.79
CA LYS A 475 20.51 -3.63 -18.19
C LYS A 475 19.35 -2.92 -17.53
N ILE A 476 19.67 -2.06 -16.57
CA ILE A 476 18.70 -1.19 -15.89
C ILE A 476 18.89 0.23 -16.38
N ILE A 477 17.80 0.92 -16.69
CA ILE A 477 17.75 2.33 -17.06
C ILE A 477 16.88 3.05 -16.03
N ILE A 478 17.44 4.06 -15.40
CA ILE A 478 16.71 4.91 -14.45
C ILE A 478 16.64 6.36 -14.95
N ASP A 479 15.42 6.87 -15.05
CA ASP A 479 15.12 8.25 -15.41
C ASP A 479 14.97 9.11 -14.15
N LEU A 480 15.74 10.19 -14.03
CA LEU A 480 15.57 11.18 -12.95
C LEU A 480 14.70 12.35 -13.36
N SER A 481 14.44 12.51 -14.66
CA SER A 481 13.56 13.54 -15.19
C SER A 481 12.10 13.20 -14.88
N ALA A 482 11.18 14.02 -15.37
CA ALA A 482 9.75 13.74 -15.24
C ALA A 482 9.15 13.01 -16.46
N ASP A 483 9.97 12.67 -17.47
CA ASP A 483 9.51 12.15 -18.76
C ASP A 483 8.76 10.82 -18.58
N GLN A 484 9.23 9.94 -17.70
CA GLN A 484 8.69 8.58 -17.55
C GLN A 484 7.82 8.36 -16.32
N ARG A 485 7.60 9.38 -15.48
CA ARG A 485 6.88 9.25 -14.19
C ARG A 485 5.38 8.95 -14.33
N PHE A 486 4.86 8.98 -15.55
CA PHE A 486 3.46 8.73 -15.90
C PHE A 486 3.31 7.55 -16.87
N ASN A 487 4.42 6.89 -17.23
CA ASN A 487 4.44 5.82 -18.22
C ASN A 487 4.21 4.48 -17.52
N SER A 488 3.18 3.73 -17.92
CA SER A 488 2.86 2.42 -17.34
C SER A 488 3.93 1.35 -17.62
N GLU A 489 4.76 1.54 -18.65
CA GLU A 489 5.86 0.63 -19.00
C GLU A 489 7.10 0.85 -18.11
N TRP A 490 7.15 1.95 -17.35
CA TRP A 490 8.23 2.26 -16.43
C TRP A 490 7.77 2.05 -14.99
N THR A 491 8.59 1.37 -14.20
CA THR A 491 8.30 1.19 -12.77
C THR A 491 8.54 2.49 -12.02
N TYR A 492 7.50 3.05 -11.38
CA TYR A 492 7.64 4.21 -10.51
C TYR A 492 8.40 3.86 -9.23
N GLY A 493 9.55 4.50 -9.02
CA GLY A 493 10.54 4.12 -8.03
C GLY A 493 10.33 4.72 -6.64
N LEU A 494 9.17 4.46 -6.02
CA LEU A 494 8.86 4.81 -4.63
C LEU A 494 8.65 3.53 -3.79
N PRO A 495 9.70 2.98 -3.16
CA PRO A 495 9.64 1.72 -2.40
C PRO A 495 8.65 1.73 -1.24
N GLU A 496 8.49 2.87 -0.58
CA GLU A 496 7.60 3.07 0.57
C GLU A 496 6.11 2.95 0.19
N ALA A 497 5.78 3.08 -1.10
CA ALA A 497 4.43 2.94 -1.59
C ALA A 497 3.96 1.48 -1.55
N ALA A 498 2.63 1.30 -1.47
CA ALA A 498 1.98 -0.01 -1.55
C ALA A 498 2.45 -0.81 -2.78
N GLY A 499 3.09 -1.97 -2.53
CA GLY A 499 3.66 -2.84 -3.57
C GLY A 499 4.85 -2.25 -4.33
N GLY A 500 5.38 -1.08 -3.93
CA GLY A 500 6.47 -0.37 -4.59
C GLY A 500 7.74 -1.22 -4.69
N ARG A 501 8.20 -1.76 -3.56
CA ARG A 501 9.34 -2.70 -3.53
C ARG A 501 9.15 -3.90 -4.45
N THR A 502 7.98 -4.52 -4.44
CA THR A 502 7.69 -5.70 -5.28
C THR A 502 7.73 -5.36 -6.77
N ARG A 503 7.21 -4.20 -7.19
CA ARG A 503 7.29 -3.75 -8.59
C ARG A 503 8.71 -3.42 -9.03
N LEU A 504 9.56 -2.97 -8.11
CA LEU A 504 10.95 -2.64 -8.38
C LEU A 504 11.86 -3.87 -8.53
N GLN A 505 11.54 -5.00 -7.90
CA GLN A 505 12.34 -6.21 -7.99
C GLN A 505 12.47 -6.70 -9.45
N GLY A 506 13.70 -6.66 -9.97
CA GLY A 506 14.00 -7.02 -11.36
C GLY A 506 13.50 -6.01 -12.41
N ALA A 507 13.12 -4.79 -12.01
CA ALA A 507 12.71 -3.76 -12.95
C ALA A 507 13.91 -3.29 -13.82
N THR A 508 13.70 -3.20 -15.12
CA THR A 508 14.73 -2.74 -16.07
C THR A 508 14.56 -1.28 -16.47
N HIS A 509 13.37 -0.71 -16.29
CA HIS A 509 13.04 0.67 -16.60
C HIS A 509 12.38 1.31 -15.38
N ILE A 510 13.04 2.30 -14.78
CA ILE A 510 12.64 2.88 -13.51
C ILE A 510 12.49 4.40 -13.66
N ALA A 511 11.31 4.92 -13.33
CA ALA A 511 11.05 6.35 -13.25
C ALA A 511 11.26 6.80 -11.81
N ASN A 512 12.31 7.57 -11.55
CA ASN A 512 12.61 8.06 -10.21
C ASN A 512 11.65 9.20 -9.83
N PRO A 513 11.02 9.15 -8.64
CA PRO A 513 10.16 10.20 -8.14
C PRO A 513 10.83 11.59 -8.10
N GLY A 514 10.02 12.63 -8.25
CA GLY A 514 10.45 14.02 -8.04
C GLY A 514 10.56 14.37 -6.56
N CYS A 515 11.52 15.22 -6.19
CA CYS A 515 11.82 15.54 -4.79
C CYS A 515 10.62 16.05 -3.96
N TYR A 516 9.81 16.97 -4.50
CA TYR A 516 8.57 17.41 -3.84
C TYR A 516 7.53 16.30 -3.82
N ALA A 517 7.44 15.52 -4.90
CA ALA A 517 6.48 14.42 -4.99
C ALA A 517 6.79 13.32 -3.98
N THR A 518 8.06 12.97 -3.75
CA THR A 518 8.47 12.01 -2.72
C THR A 518 7.99 12.45 -1.34
N GLY A 519 8.33 13.67 -0.91
CA GLY A 519 7.92 14.17 0.41
C GLY A 519 6.41 14.31 0.55
N ALA A 520 5.72 14.75 -0.50
CA ALA A 520 4.27 14.92 -0.48
C ALA A 520 3.52 13.58 -0.44
N GLN A 521 3.97 12.59 -1.21
CA GLN A 521 3.41 11.24 -1.18
C GLN A 521 3.61 10.58 0.17
N VAL A 522 4.83 10.61 0.72
CA VAL A 522 5.10 10.09 2.09
C VAL A 522 4.24 10.82 3.13
N GLY A 523 4.05 12.13 2.98
CA GLY A 523 3.21 12.92 3.87
C GLY A 523 1.70 12.67 3.75
N LEU A 524 1.18 12.14 2.64
CA LEU A 524 -0.27 11.93 2.43
C LEU A 524 -0.69 10.46 2.45
N MET A 525 0.21 9.54 2.11
CA MET A 525 -0.10 8.13 1.91
C MET A 525 -0.78 7.47 3.12
N PRO A 526 -0.38 7.73 4.39
CA PRO A 526 -1.08 7.16 5.54
C PRO A 526 -2.56 7.55 5.63
N LEU A 527 -2.95 8.73 5.10
CA LEU A 527 -4.34 9.19 5.10
C LEU A 527 -5.18 8.56 3.98
N LEU A 528 -4.54 7.99 2.96
CA LEU A 528 -5.20 7.35 1.82
C LEU A 528 -5.28 5.82 1.98
N GLY A 529 -4.65 5.27 3.02
CA GLY A 529 -4.50 3.83 3.22
C GLY A 529 -3.53 3.20 2.21
N GLY A 530 -3.49 1.86 2.16
CA GLY A 530 -2.78 1.13 1.11
C GLY A 530 -1.65 0.21 1.60
N LYS A 531 -1.32 0.23 2.89
CA LYS A 531 -0.57 -0.87 3.51
C LYS A 531 -1.55 -1.82 4.18
N PRO A 532 -1.45 -3.15 4.00
CA PRO A 532 -2.33 -4.12 4.64
C PRO A 532 -2.45 -3.95 6.17
N GLU A 533 -1.41 -3.40 6.80
CA GLU A 533 -1.31 -3.14 8.23
C GLU A 533 -2.14 -1.93 8.70
N VAL A 534 -2.48 -0.99 7.80
CA VAL A 534 -3.20 0.26 8.12
C VAL A 534 -4.45 0.38 7.24
N SER A 535 -5.60 0.03 7.80
CA SER A 535 -6.87 0.00 7.05
C SER A 535 -7.62 1.33 7.12
N GLY A 536 -7.92 1.91 5.96
CA GLY A 536 -8.92 2.98 5.81
C GLY A 536 -8.46 4.17 4.98
N LYS A 537 -9.38 4.73 4.20
CA LYS A 537 -9.24 6.08 3.65
C LYS A 537 -9.73 7.07 4.70
N HIS A 538 -8.84 7.94 5.16
CA HIS A 538 -9.11 8.95 6.19
C HIS A 538 -9.31 10.35 5.63
N LEU A 539 -9.14 10.53 4.32
CA LEU A 539 -9.20 11.81 3.62
C LEU A 539 -10.59 12.03 3.00
N ASP A 540 -11.12 13.25 3.10
CA ASP A 540 -12.28 13.67 2.30
C ASP A 540 -11.81 14.03 0.89
N GLU A 541 -11.97 13.10 -0.05
CA GLU A 541 -11.52 13.27 -1.44
C GLU A 541 -12.30 14.37 -2.20
N THR A 542 -13.40 14.89 -1.66
CA THR A 542 -14.10 16.05 -2.24
C THR A 542 -13.35 17.36 -2.04
N VAL A 543 -12.44 17.40 -1.06
CA VAL A 543 -11.58 18.54 -0.75
C VAL A 543 -10.11 18.16 -0.96
N PRO A 544 -9.53 18.48 -2.12
CA PRO A 544 -8.14 18.18 -2.44
C PRO A 544 -7.16 18.68 -1.36
N PRO A 545 -6.18 17.86 -0.94
CA PRO A 545 -5.11 18.31 -0.07
C PRO A 545 -4.32 19.45 -0.70
N HIS A 546 -3.98 20.45 0.12
CA HIS A 546 -3.12 21.55 -0.28
C HIS A 546 -1.70 21.30 0.23
N VAL A 547 -0.73 21.38 -0.67
CA VAL A 547 0.68 21.15 -0.40
C VAL A 547 1.44 22.44 -0.69
N PHE A 548 1.90 23.10 0.36
CA PHE A 548 2.82 24.23 0.24
C PHE A 548 4.25 23.71 0.35
N GLY A 549 5.09 23.99 -0.65
CA GLY A 549 6.47 23.50 -0.69
C GLY A 549 7.49 24.61 -0.75
N LEU A 550 8.59 24.48 -0.01
CA LEU A 550 9.73 25.40 0.00
C LEU A 550 11.01 24.59 -0.18
N SER A 551 11.75 24.80 -1.26
CA SER A 551 13.04 24.13 -1.48
C SER A 551 14.22 25.07 -1.29
N GLY A 552 15.39 24.49 -1.03
CA GLY A 552 16.65 25.18 -1.24
C GLY A 552 16.91 25.48 -2.72
N TYR A 553 17.80 26.42 -2.99
CA TYR A 553 18.08 26.90 -4.34
C TYR A 553 18.81 25.88 -5.23
N SER A 554 19.35 24.79 -4.67
CA SER A 554 19.89 23.68 -5.46
C SER A 554 18.85 23.03 -6.38
N GLY A 555 17.55 23.13 -6.03
CA GLY A 555 16.45 22.65 -6.88
C GLY A 555 16.32 23.37 -8.21
N ALA A 556 16.84 24.60 -8.33
CA ALA A 556 16.88 25.35 -9.58
C ALA A 556 18.05 24.94 -10.51
N GLY A 557 18.91 24.03 -10.05
CA GLY A 557 20.04 23.52 -10.81
C GLY A 557 21.21 24.51 -10.93
N THR A 558 22.12 24.21 -11.86
CA THR A 558 23.42 24.89 -12.00
C THR A 558 23.43 26.00 -13.07
N ASN A 559 22.33 26.19 -13.79
CA ASN A 559 22.20 27.31 -14.73
C ASN A 559 21.74 28.57 -13.98
N PRO A 560 22.36 29.74 -14.20
CA PRO A 560 21.93 30.97 -13.54
C PRO A 560 20.44 31.28 -13.75
N SER A 561 19.74 31.57 -12.67
CA SER A 561 18.34 32.00 -12.65
C SER A 561 18.06 32.85 -11.41
N ALA A 562 16.91 33.52 -11.35
CA ALA A 562 16.48 34.21 -10.13
C ALA A 562 16.31 33.25 -8.95
N ALA A 563 15.95 31.99 -9.21
CA ALA A 563 15.73 30.96 -8.19
C ALA A 563 17.02 30.40 -7.58
N ASN A 564 18.19 30.74 -8.11
CA ASN A 564 19.50 30.40 -7.51
C ASN A 564 20.46 31.59 -7.36
N ASP A 565 19.95 32.81 -7.51
CA ASP A 565 20.67 34.03 -7.21
C ASP A 565 20.50 34.39 -5.73
N LEU A 566 21.59 34.31 -4.96
CA LEU A 566 21.59 34.63 -3.54
C LEU A 566 21.26 36.09 -3.25
N ASN A 567 21.50 37.01 -4.20
CA ASN A 567 21.12 38.41 -4.02
C ASN A 567 19.60 38.60 -4.13
N VAL A 568 18.94 37.84 -5.01
CA VAL A 568 17.48 37.88 -5.19
C VAL A 568 16.76 37.14 -4.06
N LEU A 569 17.36 36.05 -3.56
CA LEU A 569 16.81 35.24 -2.47
C LEU A 569 17.05 35.86 -1.09
N LYS A 570 17.98 36.80 -0.95
CA LYS A 570 18.27 37.45 0.33
C LYS A 570 17.00 38.09 0.91
N ASP A 571 16.68 37.71 2.14
CA ASP A 571 15.50 38.18 2.88
C ASP A 571 14.16 37.92 2.15
N ASN A 572 14.12 36.90 1.28
CA ASN A 572 13.00 36.66 0.36
C ASN A 572 12.74 35.15 0.13
N ILE A 573 11.54 34.83 -0.35
CA ILE A 573 11.20 33.54 -0.97
C ILE A 573 10.53 33.80 -2.31
N ILE A 574 10.74 32.92 -3.28
CA ILE A 574 10.19 33.11 -4.64
C ILE A 574 9.21 32.00 -4.96
N ALA A 575 7.95 32.35 -5.17
CA ALA A 575 6.93 31.45 -5.72
C ALA A 575 7.18 31.21 -7.22
N TYR A 576 6.92 30.00 -7.70
CA TYR A 576 6.99 29.71 -9.13
C TYR A 576 5.99 28.63 -9.52
N LYS A 577 5.41 28.73 -10.73
CA LYS A 577 4.54 27.69 -11.32
C LYS A 577 3.51 27.11 -10.31
N SER A 578 2.83 27.97 -9.55
CA SER A 578 1.92 27.58 -8.47
C SER A 578 0.61 26.90 -8.92
N VAL A 579 0.46 26.64 -10.21
CA VAL A 579 -0.64 25.88 -10.83
C VAL A 579 -0.09 25.07 -11.99
N LYS A 580 -0.64 23.89 -12.24
CA LYS A 580 -0.17 22.98 -13.31
C LYS A 580 1.32 22.65 -13.18
N HIS A 581 1.82 22.59 -11.95
CA HIS A 581 3.18 22.16 -11.68
C HIS A 581 3.30 20.66 -11.95
N ILE A 582 4.43 20.19 -12.47
CA ILE A 582 4.59 18.76 -12.77
C ILE A 582 4.44 17.86 -11.55
N HIS A 583 4.98 18.28 -10.39
CA HIS A 583 4.76 17.59 -9.12
C HIS A 583 3.30 17.56 -8.67
N GLU A 584 2.47 18.58 -8.99
CA GLU A 584 1.02 18.54 -8.70
C GLU A 584 0.37 17.36 -9.43
N HIS A 585 0.70 17.22 -10.72
CA HIS A 585 0.22 16.11 -11.55
C HIS A 585 0.78 14.77 -11.11
N GLU A 586 2.09 14.71 -10.80
CA GLU A 586 2.77 13.49 -10.34
C GLU A 586 2.17 12.94 -9.06
N ILE A 587 2.05 13.79 -8.01
CA ILE A 587 1.46 13.41 -6.74
C ILE A 587 0.02 12.93 -6.96
N SER A 588 -0.76 13.69 -7.74
CA SER A 588 -2.17 13.36 -7.97
C SER A 588 -2.35 12.03 -8.69
N HIS A 589 -1.51 11.78 -9.70
CA HIS A 589 -1.54 10.55 -10.50
C HIS A 589 -1.14 9.33 -9.66
N GLN A 590 -0.02 9.41 -8.93
CA GLN A 590 0.53 8.28 -8.19
C GLN A 590 -0.29 7.93 -6.94
N LEU A 591 -0.91 8.92 -6.29
CA LEU A 591 -1.81 8.68 -5.16
C LEU A 591 -3.25 8.35 -5.58
N GLY A 592 -3.61 8.53 -6.85
CA GLY A 592 -5.01 8.42 -7.31
C GLY A 592 -5.96 9.45 -6.68
N THR A 593 -5.43 10.51 -6.06
CA THR A 593 -6.18 11.57 -5.36
C THR A 593 -5.65 12.92 -5.79
N SER A 594 -6.54 13.83 -6.20
CA SER A 594 -6.11 15.18 -6.63
C SER A 594 -5.51 15.98 -5.48
N VAL A 595 -4.40 16.68 -5.73
CA VAL A 595 -3.79 17.65 -4.80
C VAL A 595 -3.62 19.02 -5.43
N ARG A 596 -3.42 20.06 -4.61
CA ARG A 596 -3.06 21.42 -5.05
C ARG A 596 -1.67 21.77 -4.52
N PHE A 597 -0.76 22.18 -5.40
CA PHE A 597 0.65 22.33 -5.03
C PHE A 597 1.18 23.74 -5.32
N MET A 598 1.83 24.35 -4.32
CA MET A 598 2.38 25.70 -4.40
C MET A 598 3.88 25.70 -4.04
N PRO A 599 4.79 25.57 -5.02
CA PRO A 599 6.22 25.55 -4.77
C PRO A 599 6.83 26.94 -4.68
N HIS A 600 7.82 27.02 -3.79
CA HIS A 600 8.63 28.21 -3.51
C HIS A 600 10.09 27.80 -3.35
N VAL A 601 11.01 28.74 -3.54
CA VAL A 601 12.44 28.58 -3.27
C VAL A 601 12.91 29.56 -2.19
N ALA A 602 13.83 29.12 -1.34
CA ALA A 602 14.36 29.83 -0.18
C ALA A 602 15.89 30.04 -0.23
N PRO A 603 16.44 30.97 0.58
CA PRO A 603 17.87 31.33 0.60
C PRO A 603 18.77 30.32 1.34
N TYR A 604 18.53 29.03 1.19
CA TYR A 604 19.42 27.97 1.66
C TYR A 604 19.70 26.99 0.53
N PHE A 605 20.82 26.26 0.59
CA PHE A 605 21.28 25.45 -0.54
C PHE A 605 20.39 24.24 -0.81
N GLN A 606 20.13 23.42 0.19
CA GLN A 606 19.56 22.07 0.01
C GLN A 606 18.56 21.75 1.12
N GLY A 607 17.59 20.90 0.79
CA GLY A 607 16.45 20.52 1.62
C GLY A 607 15.12 21.08 1.10
N ILE A 608 14.03 20.45 1.51
CA ILE A 608 12.65 20.86 1.22
C ILE A 608 11.85 20.82 2.53
N HIS A 609 10.99 21.82 2.70
CA HIS A 609 9.88 21.86 3.66
C HIS A 609 8.57 21.71 2.89
N LEU A 610 7.69 20.83 3.37
CA LEU A 610 6.32 20.67 2.89
C LEU A 610 5.35 20.87 4.06
N THR A 611 4.39 21.76 3.88
CA THR A 611 3.21 21.86 4.74
C THR A 611 2.04 21.25 3.98
N LEU A 612 1.54 20.12 4.47
CA LEU A 612 0.41 19.41 3.89
C LEU A 612 -0.83 19.71 4.73
N SER A 613 -1.86 20.29 4.11
CA SER A 613 -3.16 20.54 4.74
C SER A 613 -4.21 19.67 4.05
N ALA A 614 -4.73 18.68 4.78
CA ALA A 614 -5.72 17.73 4.31
C ALA A 614 -7.03 17.86 5.09
N GLN A 615 -8.16 17.71 4.41
CA GLN A 615 -9.45 17.57 5.05
C GLN A 615 -9.66 16.10 5.39
N LEU A 616 -9.89 15.78 6.67
CA LEU A 616 -10.23 14.42 7.06
C LEU A 616 -11.70 14.13 6.73
N ALA A 617 -11.98 12.86 6.41
CA ALA A 617 -13.33 12.35 6.30
C ALA A 617 -14.02 12.36 7.66
N ASP A 618 -15.30 12.71 7.69
CA ASP A 618 -16.12 12.70 8.92
C ASP A 618 -16.56 11.27 9.28
N ASN A 619 -15.59 10.45 9.69
CA ASN A 619 -15.80 9.05 10.07
C ASN A 619 -15.45 8.77 11.55
N GLY A 620 -15.05 9.81 12.29
CA GLY A 620 -14.72 9.72 13.72
C GLY A 620 -13.47 8.90 14.05
N VAL A 621 -12.64 8.53 13.07
CA VAL A 621 -11.45 7.68 13.30
C VAL A 621 -10.28 8.50 13.87
N ILE A 622 -9.98 9.64 13.24
CA ILE A 622 -8.90 10.54 13.67
C ILE A 622 -9.54 11.78 14.30
N THR A 623 -9.54 11.82 15.63
CA THR A 623 -10.16 12.90 16.43
C THR A 623 -9.13 13.76 17.17
N SER A 624 -7.84 13.40 17.10
CA SER A 624 -6.76 14.15 17.72
C SER A 624 -5.48 14.09 16.88
N ALA A 625 -4.60 15.09 17.04
CA ALA A 625 -3.29 15.09 16.42
C ALA A 625 -2.44 13.88 16.83
N LYS A 626 -2.59 13.40 18.07
CA LYS A 626 -1.88 12.21 18.57
C LYS A 626 -2.28 10.95 17.82
N GLN A 627 -3.57 10.77 17.53
CA GLN A 627 -4.03 9.64 16.72
C GLN A 627 -3.49 9.71 15.28
N ALA A 628 -3.38 10.91 14.71
CA ALA A 628 -2.75 11.09 13.40
C ALA A 628 -1.25 10.74 13.46
N GLU A 629 -0.54 11.09 14.54
CA GLU A 629 0.85 10.70 14.72
C GLU A 629 1.02 9.18 14.85
N GLU A 630 0.20 8.53 15.68
CA GLU A 630 0.20 7.07 15.91
C GLU A 630 -0.03 6.31 14.58
N LEU A 631 -0.95 6.79 13.74
CA LEU A 631 -1.19 6.27 12.38
C LEU A 631 0.07 6.31 11.51
N TYR A 632 0.81 7.43 11.52
CA TYR A 632 2.02 7.58 10.71
C TYR A 632 3.16 6.71 11.25
N GLN A 633 3.30 6.62 12.58
CA GLN A 633 4.28 5.74 13.23
C GLN A 633 4.04 4.28 12.84
N GLU A 634 2.78 3.83 12.86
CA GLU A 634 2.42 2.47 12.44
C GLU A 634 2.69 2.24 10.95
N PHE A 635 2.26 3.16 10.09
CA PHE A 635 2.42 3.05 8.63
C PHE A 635 3.90 2.97 8.19
N PHE A 636 4.78 3.70 8.89
CA PHE A 636 6.21 3.80 8.58
C PHE A 636 7.12 3.01 9.53
N ALA A 637 6.59 2.16 10.41
CA ALA A 637 7.37 1.45 11.43
C ALA A 637 8.55 0.64 10.87
N ASN A 638 8.43 0.11 9.64
CA ASN A 638 9.45 -0.70 8.98
C ASN A 638 10.18 0.04 7.85
N GLU A 639 10.10 1.37 7.81
CA GLU A 639 10.66 2.19 6.72
C GLU A 639 11.88 2.96 7.23
N ALA A 640 13.10 2.42 7.04
CA ALA A 640 14.32 3.01 7.59
C ALA A 640 14.63 4.43 7.03
N LEU A 641 14.12 4.74 5.84
CA LEU A 641 14.27 6.05 5.20
C LEU A 641 13.07 6.98 5.43
N VAL A 642 12.18 6.66 6.37
CA VAL A 642 11.12 7.56 6.84
C VAL A 642 11.19 7.67 8.36
N LYS A 643 11.36 8.89 8.87
CA LYS A 643 11.34 9.18 10.30
C LYS A 643 10.03 9.88 10.66
N VAL A 644 9.34 9.39 11.69
CA VAL A 644 8.14 10.04 12.24
C VAL A 644 8.47 10.61 13.61
N GLN A 645 8.14 11.87 13.85
CA GLN A 645 8.38 12.56 15.11
C GLN A 645 7.21 13.47 15.49
N SER A 646 7.06 13.77 16.79
CA SER A 646 5.98 14.63 17.28
C SER A 646 6.20 16.10 16.90
N ASP A 647 7.43 16.60 17.09
CA ASP A 647 7.78 18.00 16.83
C ASP A 647 7.81 18.33 15.34
N ILE A 648 7.70 19.63 15.02
CA ILE A 648 7.83 20.14 13.65
C ILE A 648 9.25 19.83 13.14
N PRO A 649 9.41 19.06 12.05
CA PRO A 649 10.72 18.81 11.47
C PRO A 649 11.27 20.06 10.81
N PHE A 650 12.60 20.24 10.91
CA PHE A 650 13.29 21.36 10.31
C PHE A 650 14.13 20.93 9.12
N VAL A 651 14.13 21.75 8.05
CA VAL A 651 14.91 21.48 6.84
C VAL A 651 16.39 21.26 7.14
N LYS A 652 16.97 22.07 8.04
CA LYS A 652 18.39 21.96 8.41
C LYS A 652 18.78 20.60 9.03
N ASN A 653 17.83 19.90 9.65
CA ASN A 653 18.07 18.61 10.30
C ASN A 653 17.94 17.45 9.29
N ASN A 654 17.26 17.68 8.17
CA ASN A 654 17.03 16.67 7.15
C ASN A 654 17.88 16.88 5.90
N ALA A 655 18.41 18.09 5.69
CA ALA A 655 19.41 18.36 4.67
C ALA A 655 20.64 17.48 4.93
N TYR A 656 21.20 16.94 3.86
CA TYR A 656 22.33 16.01 3.85
C TYR A 656 22.05 14.61 4.41
N HIS A 657 20.79 14.28 4.71
CA HIS A 657 20.39 12.93 5.11
C HIS A 657 19.45 12.28 4.07
N PRO A 658 19.44 10.94 3.94
CA PRO A 658 18.74 10.24 2.88
C PRO A 658 17.30 9.82 3.24
N HIS A 659 16.72 10.38 4.29
CA HIS A 659 15.37 10.06 4.74
C HIS A 659 14.39 11.20 4.51
N VAL A 660 13.09 10.88 4.59
CA VAL A 660 12.02 11.86 4.77
C VAL A 660 11.69 11.92 6.26
N THR A 661 11.55 13.10 6.83
CA THR A 661 11.00 13.25 8.19
C THR A 661 9.57 13.80 8.11
N VAL A 662 8.65 13.17 8.84
CA VAL A 662 7.25 13.61 8.97
C VAL A 662 6.94 13.93 10.43
N GLY A 663 6.25 15.03 10.69
CA GLY A 663 5.90 15.43 12.05
C GLY A 663 5.06 16.70 12.13
N GLY A 664 4.99 17.29 13.33
CA GLY A 664 4.28 18.56 13.54
C GLY A 664 2.78 18.47 13.30
N PHE A 665 2.15 17.36 13.70
CA PHE A 665 0.73 17.09 13.50
C PHE A 665 -0.14 18.12 14.23
N GLN A 666 -1.05 18.77 13.50
CA GLN A 666 -2.02 19.71 14.06
C GLN A 666 -3.40 19.42 13.48
N LEU A 667 -4.36 19.08 14.34
CA LEU A 667 -5.74 18.84 13.96
C LEU A 667 -6.61 19.99 14.46
N ASP A 668 -7.38 20.58 13.55
CA ASP A 668 -8.48 21.48 13.89
C ASP A 668 -9.75 20.63 14.14
N PRO A 669 -10.21 20.49 15.39
CA PRO A 669 -11.34 19.63 15.71
C PRO A 669 -12.69 20.17 15.22
N ASP A 670 -12.79 21.49 14.97
CA ASP A 670 -14.03 22.13 14.52
C ASP A 670 -14.26 21.91 13.03
N THR A 671 -13.16 21.82 12.25
CA THR A 671 -13.22 21.67 10.79
C THR A 671 -12.81 20.29 10.29
N GLY A 672 -12.15 19.47 11.13
CA GLY A 672 -11.57 18.18 10.70
C GLY A 672 -10.32 18.35 9.83
N ARG A 673 -9.73 19.55 9.79
CA ARG A 673 -8.55 19.83 8.97
C ARG A 673 -7.27 19.41 9.68
N LEU A 674 -6.55 18.46 9.10
CA LEU A 674 -5.25 18.00 9.57
C LEU A 674 -4.13 18.70 8.80
N VAL A 675 -3.15 19.22 9.54
CA VAL A 675 -1.89 19.70 9.00
C VAL A 675 -0.76 18.77 9.43
N VAL A 676 0.05 18.36 8.46
CA VAL A 676 1.25 17.54 8.65
C VAL A 676 2.42 18.22 7.96
N ILE A 677 3.60 18.16 8.56
CA ILE A 677 4.82 18.70 7.98
C ILE A 677 5.71 17.55 7.52
N SER A 678 6.27 17.67 6.31
CA SER A 678 7.31 16.76 5.82
C SER A 678 8.55 17.55 5.43
N THR A 679 9.73 17.06 5.80
CA THR A 679 11.01 17.56 5.28
C THR A 679 11.78 16.45 4.58
N ILE A 680 12.47 16.81 3.50
CA ILE A 680 13.25 15.87 2.69
C ILE A 680 14.49 16.58 2.15
N ASP A 681 15.58 15.86 1.96
CA ASP A 681 16.69 16.33 1.16
C ASP A 681 16.39 16.21 -0.34
N ASN A 682 16.38 17.32 -1.07
CA ASN A 682 16.00 17.33 -2.49
C ASN A 682 17.05 16.73 -3.45
N LEU A 683 18.32 16.60 -3.04
CA LEU A 683 19.36 15.99 -3.88
C LEU A 683 19.64 14.54 -3.50
N LEU A 684 19.36 14.13 -2.26
CA LEU A 684 19.51 12.76 -1.76
C LEU A 684 18.20 11.98 -1.89
N LYS A 685 17.35 11.93 -0.87
CA LYS A 685 16.10 11.15 -0.91
C LYS A 685 15.12 11.67 -1.96
N GLY A 686 15.26 12.92 -2.36
CA GLY A 686 14.53 13.49 -3.49
C GLY A 686 15.12 13.18 -4.87
N ALA A 687 16.30 12.56 -4.95
CA ALA A 687 16.96 12.20 -6.20
C ALA A 687 18.01 11.07 -6.05
N ALA A 688 19.23 11.36 -5.62
CA ALA A 688 20.38 10.45 -5.70
C ALA A 688 20.23 9.17 -4.87
N THR A 689 19.85 9.28 -3.59
CA THR A 689 19.72 8.09 -2.72
C THR A 689 18.43 7.33 -3.02
N GLN A 690 17.38 8.01 -3.49
CA GLN A 690 16.19 7.35 -4.05
C GLN A 690 16.56 6.50 -5.26
N ALA A 691 17.35 7.05 -6.19
CA ALA A 691 17.80 6.34 -7.38
C ALA A 691 18.65 5.12 -7.01
N VAL A 692 19.57 5.26 -6.06
CA VAL A 692 20.39 4.14 -5.58
C VAL A 692 19.55 3.10 -4.85
N GLN A 693 18.59 3.48 -4.01
CA GLN A 693 17.66 2.54 -3.36
C GLN A 693 16.87 1.74 -4.42
N ASN A 694 16.37 2.42 -5.46
CA ASN A 694 15.66 1.77 -6.56
C ASN A 694 16.55 0.80 -7.34
N ILE A 695 17.79 1.20 -7.65
CA ILE A 695 18.80 0.36 -8.30
C ILE A 695 19.08 -0.88 -7.44
N ASN A 696 19.24 -0.69 -6.13
CA ASN A 696 19.54 -1.76 -5.20
C ASN A 696 18.45 -2.84 -5.21
N ILE A 697 17.19 -2.42 -5.07
CA ILE A 697 16.03 -3.32 -5.10
C ILE A 697 15.93 -4.03 -6.45
N ALA A 698 16.13 -3.31 -7.55
CA ALA A 698 16.05 -3.89 -8.90
C ALA A 698 17.14 -4.92 -9.18
N LEU A 699 18.35 -4.69 -8.66
CA LEU A 699 19.48 -5.62 -8.72
C LEU A 699 19.36 -6.79 -7.72
N GLY A 700 18.42 -6.73 -6.78
CA GLY A 700 18.27 -7.72 -5.72
C GLY A 700 19.38 -7.67 -4.65
N ILE A 701 20.04 -6.53 -4.50
CA ILE A 701 20.95 -6.27 -3.37
C ILE A 701 20.17 -5.61 -2.23
N ASP A 702 20.80 -5.50 -1.04
CA ASP A 702 20.18 -4.83 0.09
C ASP A 702 19.84 -3.37 -0.25
N GLU A 703 18.60 -2.95 -0.01
CA GLU A 703 18.09 -1.65 -0.49
C GLU A 703 18.83 -0.45 0.11
N TYR A 704 19.46 -0.63 1.27
CA TYR A 704 20.19 0.42 1.99
C TYR A 704 21.70 0.39 1.71
N SER A 705 22.20 -0.56 0.90
CA SER A 705 23.61 -0.61 0.53
C SER A 705 24.09 0.70 -0.08
N GLY A 706 25.22 1.21 0.42
CA GLY A 706 25.80 2.49 0.00
C GLY A 706 25.00 3.74 0.40
N ILE A 707 23.92 3.60 1.17
CA ILE A 707 23.12 4.70 1.72
C ILE A 707 23.42 4.81 3.23
N ASP A 708 23.82 6.00 3.66
CA ASP A 708 24.17 6.27 5.06
C ASP A 708 22.91 6.58 5.88
N LEU A 709 22.46 5.65 6.72
CA LEU A 709 21.21 5.77 7.46
C LEU A 709 21.31 6.71 8.69
N GLU A 710 22.52 7.12 9.09
CA GLU A 710 22.75 7.94 10.28
C GLU A 710 22.50 9.44 10.07
#